data_AF-A0AAJ3RQ24-F1
#
_entry.id   AF-A0AAJ3RQ24-F1
#
_cell.length_a   1.000
_cell.length_b   1.000
_cell.length_c   1.000
_cell.angle_alpha   90.00
_cell.angle_beta   90.00
_cell.angle_gamma   90.00
#
_symmetry.space_group_name_H-M   'P 1'
#
loop_
_entity.id
_entity.type
_entity.pdbx_description
1 polymer ?
#
loop_
_entity_poly.entity_id
_entity_poly.type
_entity_poly.pdbx_seq_one_letter_code
_entity_poly.pdbx_strand_id
1 'polypeptide(L)'
;MKKLVFVIFILQSICSYGQPQRLQANRSDFGKTNKNSKNVILDTGTYFFSNGRTSKRVSRLSSAAKSVKKTDRIVPILEKSFNIAVPQEGNYFFLANALSTYLPDGTFQKISVYVNGVYQGNLDCKKASWEVIGIKGVPMVFCKKGDNTISFSSASPFYPEIEVVQLAKDSRQLIKTIEPSFTALQNNQIRRLEQIPIQASKSAWEVTPKKTEIKDNNKVTAWKNVPVTYTYHRKISVQTNERITLHTTPVEGEDYNDVDTYMYFYKIDDPNKYSWSNDNYDGLQSRLEVNVPAGDYYLVICSKYNSYASMEIPRAGLVNVYYNGAVLNEKVPVAGFMIDAPVNYSETLNYFTSKTNASVRLFLLDGNKMLFNSEPYTYYSPADYYWLEGARKKIQHRKTNSNWKVLVTSTSAWWITWGHCDVYCGFKDAPSKYLSRFPNLKSGDAILMAEDNAKYNSAAWAGGITDRNIWIGNSTYGSPSVWKTWDDYFANNPSRYPNAEIYKRTVAGPMTVMVYSKDSTMTGITHFAVTNYANQLLHGYAFESKIGTWGRITHERNSLNGNEYGKPFRYYYKEVLPYHHMTNTAQGTLLQNVQSRYSLKESIRDGLTVELQVTLDDNQEALIRKQLSQDIKGNQTFDRLFEKWSHYVNEYNSNKEAVSVEEILENPAGKEVVEYGKKHLKESICYLSNLLFSQLDNNELAHDKELLSFLFCRIAAEKYGRIIERIKEEWAKSSYTNDGAYIYPSCEYFTKKYIQEILEQNYENISEDNLLSDLENNNNLFTLTQAIANEDGTDIILQVPIGKIFSLRIVGVNMNQQTTIVKGKLADAQKYIYHIDANRLPNGMSVCTLEIDGKTYSRKLIKKIK
;
A
#
# COMPACT_ATOMS: atom_id res chain seq x y z
N MET A 1 -38.23 -2.01 -30.17
CA MET A 1 -37.59 -0.98 -29.30
C MET A 1 -37.71 -1.25 -27.77
N LYS A 2 -37.91 -2.49 -27.30
CA LYS A 2 -37.85 -2.82 -25.85
C LYS A 2 -36.79 -3.87 -25.47
N LYS A 3 -36.04 -4.41 -26.44
CA LYS A 3 -34.94 -5.36 -26.22
C LYS A 3 -33.53 -4.76 -26.31
N LEU A 4 -33.38 -3.51 -26.79
CA LEU A 4 -32.08 -2.83 -26.87
C LEU A 4 -31.70 -2.10 -25.55
N VAL A 5 -32.68 -1.77 -24.72
CA VAL A 5 -32.47 -1.07 -23.42
C VAL A 5 -32.00 -2.03 -22.31
N PHE A 6 -32.30 -3.33 -22.45
CA PHE A 6 -31.92 -4.36 -21.46
C PHE A 6 -30.45 -4.79 -21.59
N VAL A 7 -29.83 -4.60 -22.76
CA VAL A 7 -28.40 -4.93 -23.00
C VAL A 7 -27.48 -3.78 -22.56
N ILE A 8 -27.95 -2.54 -22.57
CA ILE A 8 -27.17 -1.37 -22.10
C ILE A 8 -27.10 -1.33 -20.55
N PHE A 9 -28.12 -1.81 -19.84
CA PHE A 9 -28.10 -1.87 -18.37
C PHE A 9 -27.22 -3.00 -17.79
N ILE A 10 -27.03 -4.09 -18.53
CA ILE A 10 -26.15 -5.20 -18.11
C ILE A 10 -24.67 -4.87 -18.37
N LEU A 11 -24.34 -4.06 -19.38
CA LEU A 11 -22.98 -3.62 -19.67
C LEU A 11 -22.46 -2.50 -18.74
N GLN A 12 -23.32 -1.80 -18.00
CA GLN A 12 -22.90 -0.84 -16.94
C GLN A 12 -22.71 -1.48 -15.56
N SER A 13 -23.12 -2.74 -15.37
CA SER A 13 -23.15 -3.38 -14.04
C SER A 13 -22.01 -4.38 -13.78
N ILE A 14 -21.07 -4.54 -14.71
CA ILE A 14 -19.93 -5.48 -14.61
C ILE A 14 -18.59 -4.77 -14.28
N CYS A 15 -18.60 -3.44 -14.15
CA CYS A 15 -17.40 -2.64 -13.87
C CYS A 15 -17.42 -2.06 -12.46
N SER A 16 -17.02 -2.82 -11.43
CA SER A 16 -16.39 -2.30 -10.19
C SER A 16 -16.22 -3.35 -9.10
N TYR A 17 -15.04 -3.97 -9.04
CA TYR A 17 -14.63 -4.77 -7.89
C TYR A 17 -13.26 -4.29 -7.40
N GLY A 18 -13.17 -3.93 -6.10
CA GLY A 18 -11.89 -3.72 -5.40
C GLY A 18 -11.74 -2.49 -4.48
N GLN A 19 -12.76 -1.65 -4.30
CA GLN A 19 -13.10 -0.81 -3.12
C GLN A 19 -14.58 -0.44 -3.33
N PRO A 20 -15.42 -0.22 -2.29
CA PRO A 20 -16.84 0.01 -2.51
C PRO A 20 -17.04 1.28 -3.34
N GLN A 21 -17.32 1.17 -4.64
CA GLN A 21 -17.63 2.33 -5.48
C GLN A 21 -18.93 3.02 -5.06
N ARG A 22 -19.80 2.38 -4.26
CA ARG A 22 -20.92 3.05 -3.59
C ARG A 22 -20.51 4.05 -2.50
N LEU A 23 -19.25 4.06 -2.06
CA LEU A 23 -18.67 5.10 -1.20
C LEU A 23 -17.93 6.21 -1.99
N GLN A 24 -17.81 6.11 -3.32
CA GLN A 24 -17.24 7.18 -4.16
C GLN A 24 -18.28 7.89 -5.03
N ALA A 25 -19.36 7.24 -5.47
CA ALA A 25 -20.42 7.89 -6.26
C ALA A 25 -21.15 9.02 -5.51
N ASN A 26 -21.01 9.07 -4.19
CA ASN A 26 -21.54 10.12 -3.33
C ASN A 26 -20.47 11.13 -2.85
N ARG A 27 -19.21 11.04 -3.29
CA ARG A 27 -18.16 11.96 -2.78
C ARG A 27 -18.19 13.36 -3.39
N SER A 28 -18.83 13.58 -4.55
CA SER A 28 -18.92 14.91 -5.17
C SER A 28 -20.01 15.80 -4.58
N ASP A 29 -21.07 15.24 -4.00
CA ASP A 29 -22.18 16.01 -3.42
C ASP A 29 -22.15 16.10 -1.88
N PHE A 30 -21.18 15.44 -1.23
CA PHE A 30 -21.06 15.43 0.24
C PHE A 30 -20.21 16.57 0.82
N GLY A 31 -19.66 17.43 -0.05
CA GLY A 31 -18.79 18.56 0.33
C GLY A 31 -19.49 19.67 1.14
N LYS A 32 -20.80 19.60 1.34
CA LYS A 32 -21.56 20.52 2.20
C LYS A 32 -22.61 19.72 2.96
N THR A 33 -22.41 19.53 4.27
CA THR A 33 -23.32 18.89 5.25
C THR A 33 -23.27 17.35 5.39
N ASN A 34 -22.50 16.82 6.35
CA ASN A 34 -23.04 16.12 7.54
C ASN A 34 -21.93 15.49 8.41
N LYS A 35 -21.92 15.84 9.71
CA LYS A 35 -20.95 15.44 10.75
C LYS A 35 -21.28 14.12 11.48
N ASN A 36 -22.15 13.27 10.92
CA ASN A 36 -22.77 12.15 11.65
C ASN A 36 -22.55 10.80 10.95
N SER A 37 -22.31 9.78 11.77
CA SER A 37 -22.30 8.33 11.48
C SER A 37 -23.34 7.93 10.43
N LYS A 38 -22.92 7.51 9.23
CA LYS A 38 -23.82 7.09 8.15
C LYS A 38 -23.81 5.57 7.98
N ASN A 39 -24.92 4.97 8.44
CA ASN A 39 -25.58 3.69 8.12
C ASN A 39 -24.78 2.60 7.38
N VAL A 40 -24.72 1.40 7.96
CA VAL A 40 -24.64 0.16 7.18
C VAL A 40 -26.04 -0.44 7.11
N ILE A 41 -26.61 -0.49 5.89
CA ILE A 41 -27.83 -1.24 5.59
C ILE A 41 -27.37 -2.62 5.13
N LEU A 42 -27.76 -3.67 5.86
CA LEU A 42 -27.67 -5.03 5.32
C LEU A 42 -28.90 -5.28 4.44
N ASP A 43 -28.74 -6.14 3.43
CA ASP A 43 -29.79 -6.64 2.52
C ASP A 43 -30.94 -7.38 3.25
N THR A 44 -30.88 -7.42 4.59
CA THR A 44 -31.87 -7.99 5.50
C THR A 44 -32.88 -6.98 6.03
N GLY A 45 -32.77 -5.68 5.72
CA GLY A 45 -33.69 -4.64 6.24
C GLY A 45 -33.38 -4.14 7.65
N THR A 46 -32.21 -4.48 8.19
CA THR A 46 -31.70 -4.01 9.49
C THR A 46 -30.66 -2.91 9.32
N TYR A 47 -30.75 -1.90 10.19
CA TYR A 47 -29.80 -0.78 10.29
C TYR A 47 -28.88 -1.00 11.49
N PHE A 48 -27.57 -0.86 11.29
CA PHE A 48 -26.55 -0.94 12.33
C PHE A 48 -25.87 0.41 12.51
N PHE A 49 -25.76 0.85 13.76
CA PHE A 49 -25.13 2.11 14.13
C PHE A 49 -24.04 1.85 15.16
N SER A 50 -22.79 2.02 14.76
CA SER A 50 -21.61 1.93 15.61
C SER A 50 -21.14 3.33 16.06
N ASN A 51 -20.12 3.36 16.93
CA ASN A 51 -19.32 4.57 17.19
C ASN A 51 -20.08 5.73 17.89
N GLY A 52 -20.82 5.41 18.95
CA GLY A 52 -21.49 6.40 19.79
C GLY A 52 -20.53 7.34 20.53
N ARG A 53 -20.91 8.61 20.66
CA ARG A 53 -20.13 9.65 21.35
C ARG A 53 -20.44 9.68 22.84
N THR A 54 -19.40 9.71 23.67
CA THR A 54 -19.57 9.85 25.13
C THR A 54 -19.64 11.31 25.54
N SER A 55 -20.50 11.65 26.50
CA SER A 55 -20.54 12.98 27.12
C SER A 55 -20.84 12.88 28.63
N LYS A 56 -20.56 13.96 29.37
CA LYS A 56 -20.83 14.04 30.82
C LYS A 56 -21.68 15.27 31.08
N ARG A 57 -22.81 15.09 31.77
CA ARG A 57 -23.69 16.19 32.19
C ARG A 57 -23.88 16.17 33.69
N VAL A 58 -24.17 17.33 34.25
CA VAL A 58 -24.43 17.49 35.68
C VAL A 58 -25.94 17.68 35.85
N SER A 59 -26.63 16.74 36.51
CA SER A 59 -28.04 16.92 36.87
C SER A 59 -28.17 17.29 38.34
N ARG A 60 -29.09 18.21 38.64
CA ARG A 60 -29.59 18.41 40.01
C ARG A 60 -30.80 17.50 40.14
N LEU A 61 -30.77 16.54 41.07
CA LEU A 61 -31.96 15.81 41.47
C LEU A 61 -32.91 16.81 42.15
N SER A 62 -33.90 17.34 41.43
CA SER A 62 -35.03 17.99 42.08
C SER A 62 -35.89 16.89 42.70
N SER A 63 -35.75 16.65 44.00
CA SER A 63 -36.75 15.86 44.71
C SER A 63 -38.08 16.60 44.66
N ALA A 64 -39.08 16.03 43.98
CA ALA A 64 -40.48 16.44 44.11
C ALA A 64 -41.00 16.06 45.50
N ALA A 65 -40.50 16.72 46.53
CA ALA A 65 -41.04 16.73 47.88
C ALA A 65 -40.49 17.97 48.57
N LYS A 66 -41.38 18.79 49.12
CA LYS A 66 -41.06 20.03 49.85
C LYS A 66 -40.19 19.73 51.08
N SER A 67 -38.86 19.72 50.93
CA SER A 67 -37.88 20.10 51.96
C SER A 67 -36.48 20.15 51.35
N VAL A 68 -36.03 21.33 50.94
CA VAL A 68 -34.65 21.55 50.49
C VAL A 68 -33.74 21.53 51.72
N LYS A 69 -32.95 20.47 51.91
CA LYS A 69 -31.77 20.50 52.80
C LYS A 69 -30.50 20.62 51.94
N LYS A 70 -29.49 21.32 52.48
CA LYS A 70 -28.26 21.80 51.82
C LYS A 70 -27.25 20.70 51.44
N THR A 71 -27.70 19.49 51.11
CA THR A 71 -26.86 18.32 50.78
C THR A 71 -27.44 17.51 49.62
N ASP A 72 -27.87 18.16 48.54
CA ASP A 72 -28.15 17.43 47.30
C ASP A 72 -26.82 17.00 46.67
N ARG A 73 -26.52 15.69 46.73
CA ARG A 73 -25.38 15.11 46.01
C ARG A 73 -25.62 15.29 44.52
N ILE A 74 -24.86 16.19 43.91
CA ILE A 74 -24.75 16.32 42.46
C ILE A 74 -24.07 15.05 41.94
N VAL A 75 -24.82 14.14 41.32
CA VAL A 75 -24.27 12.93 40.70
C VAL A 75 -24.18 13.15 39.20
N PRO A 76 -22.98 13.11 38.59
CA PRO A 76 -22.86 13.26 37.15
C PRO A 76 -23.54 12.13 36.40
N ILE A 77 -24.31 12.50 35.38
CA ILE A 77 -24.89 11.58 34.41
C ILE A 77 -23.89 11.42 33.27
N LEU A 78 -23.55 10.17 33.00
CA LEU A 78 -22.67 9.76 31.91
C LEU A 78 -23.52 9.30 30.75
N GLU A 79 -23.26 9.82 29.56
CA GLU A 79 -24.05 9.54 28.36
C GLU A 79 -23.21 8.93 27.25
N LYS A 80 -23.82 8.05 26.45
CA LYS A 80 -23.33 7.61 25.14
C LYS A 80 -24.44 7.78 24.11
N SER A 81 -24.19 8.53 23.04
CA SER A 81 -25.22 8.91 22.06
C SER A 81 -24.82 8.55 20.63
N PHE A 82 -25.80 8.06 19.88
CA PHE A 82 -25.69 7.69 18.47
C PHE A 82 -26.59 8.60 17.65
N ASN A 83 -26.03 9.23 16.62
CA ASN A 83 -26.81 9.93 15.61
C ASN A 83 -27.08 8.96 14.47
N ILE A 84 -28.36 8.75 14.17
CA ILE A 84 -28.83 7.71 13.26
C ILE A 84 -29.75 8.32 12.21
N ALA A 85 -29.80 7.74 11.01
CA ALA A 85 -30.74 8.16 9.98
C ALA A 85 -31.57 6.97 9.49
N VAL A 86 -32.90 7.10 9.50
CA VAL A 86 -33.80 6.05 8.98
C VAL A 86 -34.61 6.55 7.78
N PRO A 87 -34.90 5.71 6.77
CA PRO A 87 -35.52 6.18 5.53
C PRO A 87 -37.04 6.41 5.63
N GLN A 88 -37.67 5.80 6.63
CA GLN A 88 -39.11 5.88 6.86
C GLN A 88 -39.39 6.16 8.33
N GLU A 89 -40.44 6.93 8.57
CA GLU A 89 -40.95 7.12 9.93
C GLU A 89 -41.60 5.83 10.46
N GLY A 90 -41.67 5.70 11.78
CA GLY A 90 -42.49 4.72 12.47
C GLY A 90 -41.73 3.90 13.52
N ASN A 91 -42.37 2.85 13.99
CA ASN A 91 -41.79 1.94 14.98
C ASN A 91 -40.74 1.02 14.35
N TYR A 92 -39.66 0.79 15.09
CA TYR A 92 -38.57 -0.12 14.75
C TYR A 92 -38.27 -1.01 15.96
N PHE A 93 -38.10 -2.31 15.73
CA PHE A 93 -37.54 -3.20 16.73
C PHE A 93 -36.11 -2.78 17.07
N PHE A 94 -35.76 -2.85 18.34
CA PHE A 94 -34.54 -2.29 18.89
C PHE A 94 -33.71 -3.33 19.63
N LEU A 95 -32.42 -3.40 19.34
CA LEU A 95 -31.42 -4.07 20.17
C LEU A 95 -30.15 -3.24 20.27
N ALA A 96 -29.44 -3.38 21.37
CA ALA A 96 -28.12 -2.80 21.60
C ALA A 96 -27.13 -3.90 21.98
N ASN A 97 -25.93 -3.86 21.41
CA ASN A 97 -24.79 -4.61 21.92
C ASN A 97 -24.19 -3.83 23.09
N ALA A 98 -24.30 -4.37 24.29
CA ALA A 98 -23.95 -3.71 25.53
C ALA A 98 -23.05 -4.58 26.40
N LEU A 99 -22.10 -3.94 27.09
CA LEU A 99 -21.36 -4.54 28.20
C LEU A 99 -22.01 -4.10 29.51
N SER A 100 -22.96 -4.92 29.94
CA SER A 100 -23.59 -4.78 31.24
C SER A 100 -22.55 -4.92 32.34
N THR A 101 -22.61 -4.02 33.32
CA THR A 101 -21.58 -3.84 34.35
C THR A 101 -22.20 -3.99 35.72
N TYR A 102 -21.55 -4.73 36.62
CA TYR A 102 -21.93 -4.79 38.03
C TYR A 102 -21.54 -3.51 38.76
N LEU A 103 -22.41 -3.08 39.67
CA LEU A 103 -22.11 -2.10 40.69
C LEU A 103 -21.58 -2.81 41.94
N PRO A 104 -20.90 -2.10 42.87
CA PRO A 104 -20.35 -2.71 44.08
C PRO A 104 -21.38 -3.42 44.97
N ASP A 105 -22.67 -3.09 44.84
CA ASP A 105 -23.78 -3.73 45.55
C ASP A 105 -24.26 -5.05 44.88
N GLY A 106 -23.59 -5.49 43.81
CA GLY A 106 -23.92 -6.69 43.06
C GLY A 106 -25.07 -6.52 42.06
N THR A 107 -25.65 -5.32 41.94
CA THR A 107 -26.71 -5.04 40.95
C THR A 107 -26.12 -4.61 39.61
N PHE A 108 -26.88 -4.78 38.53
CA PHE A 108 -26.48 -4.23 37.23
C PHE A 108 -26.64 -2.72 37.21
N GLN A 109 -25.68 -2.04 36.58
CA GLN A 109 -25.81 -0.63 36.24
C GLN A 109 -27.11 -0.37 35.48
N LYS A 110 -27.90 0.57 35.98
CA LYS A 110 -29.11 1.02 35.30
C LYS A 110 -28.75 1.92 34.11
N ILE A 111 -29.05 1.46 32.90
CA ILE A 111 -28.82 2.20 31.65
C ILE A 111 -30.16 2.65 31.08
N SER A 112 -30.45 3.94 31.17
CA SER A 112 -31.66 4.57 30.63
C SER A 112 -31.50 4.92 29.15
N VAL A 113 -32.54 4.63 28.35
CA VAL A 113 -32.55 4.83 26.89
C VAL A 113 -33.47 5.98 26.51
N TYR A 114 -33.01 6.86 25.64
CA TYR A 114 -33.74 8.00 25.11
C TYR A 114 -33.67 8.00 23.59
N VAL A 115 -34.81 8.25 22.94
CA VAL A 115 -34.88 8.44 21.48
C VAL A 115 -35.40 9.84 21.22
N ASN A 116 -34.62 10.66 20.53
CA ASN A 116 -34.88 12.08 20.30
C ASN A 116 -35.19 12.85 21.61
N GLY A 117 -34.48 12.52 22.68
CA GLY A 117 -34.67 13.10 24.02
C GLY A 117 -35.85 12.53 24.81
N VAL A 118 -36.67 11.64 24.23
CA VAL A 118 -37.81 11.02 24.90
C VAL A 118 -37.38 9.71 25.55
N TYR A 119 -37.58 9.60 26.86
CA TYR A 119 -37.27 8.40 27.63
C TYR A 119 -38.10 7.20 27.16
N GLN A 120 -37.43 6.06 26.93
CA GLN A 120 -38.04 4.83 26.44
C GLN A 120 -38.06 3.70 27.47
N GLY A 121 -37.25 3.80 28.53
CA GLY A 121 -37.07 2.72 29.52
C GLY A 121 -35.60 2.48 29.85
N ASN A 122 -35.31 1.32 30.44
CA ASN A 122 -33.94 0.88 30.72
C ASN A 122 -33.60 -0.38 29.93
N LEU A 123 -32.32 -0.55 29.60
CA LEU A 123 -31.83 -1.79 29.03
C LEU A 123 -32.03 -2.96 30.00
N ASP A 124 -32.45 -4.11 29.45
CA ASP A 124 -32.70 -5.33 30.20
C ASP A 124 -31.40 -6.13 30.40
N CYS A 125 -30.50 -5.58 31.23
CA CYS A 125 -29.18 -6.14 31.52
C CYS A 125 -29.30 -7.48 32.28
N LYS A 126 -28.66 -8.56 31.81
CA LYS A 126 -28.84 -9.93 32.36
C LYS A 126 -27.56 -10.61 32.80
N LYS A 127 -26.41 -10.23 32.26
CA LYS A 127 -25.10 -10.84 32.58
C LYS A 127 -24.01 -9.79 32.54
N ALA A 128 -22.90 -9.95 33.27
CA ALA A 128 -21.82 -8.97 33.31
C ALA A 128 -20.82 -9.06 32.15
N SER A 129 -21.22 -9.71 31.05
CA SER A 129 -20.44 -9.86 29.82
C SER A 129 -21.10 -9.10 28.67
N TRP A 130 -20.48 -9.08 27.50
CA TRP A 130 -21.13 -8.61 26.28
C TRP A 130 -22.45 -9.36 26.03
N GLU A 131 -23.53 -8.61 25.79
CA GLU A 131 -24.86 -9.10 25.43
C GLU A 131 -25.57 -8.24 24.38
N VAL A 132 -26.41 -8.88 23.56
CA VAL A 132 -27.38 -8.16 22.71
C VAL A 132 -28.70 -8.08 23.46
N ILE A 133 -29.09 -6.87 23.87
CA ILE A 133 -30.24 -6.63 24.74
C ILE A 133 -31.16 -5.54 24.21
N GLY A 134 -32.45 -5.68 24.54
CA GLY A 134 -33.47 -4.69 24.26
C GLY A 134 -33.77 -3.81 25.48
N ILE A 135 -34.78 -2.96 25.33
CA ILE A 135 -35.34 -2.18 26.43
C ILE A 135 -36.34 -3.07 27.18
N LYS A 136 -36.26 -3.11 28.51
CA LYS A 136 -37.11 -3.97 29.34
C LYS A 136 -38.59 -3.66 29.10
N GLY A 137 -39.33 -4.65 28.58
CA GLY A 137 -40.76 -4.53 28.28
C GLY A 137 -41.10 -3.65 27.07
N VAL A 138 -40.12 -3.14 26.33
CA VAL A 138 -40.33 -2.22 25.19
C VAL A 138 -39.60 -2.77 23.96
N PRO A 139 -40.29 -3.53 23.08
CA PRO A 139 -39.65 -4.20 21.94
C PRO A 139 -39.33 -3.25 20.78
N MET A 140 -40.01 -2.12 20.68
CA MET A 140 -39.89 -1.17 19.58
C MET A 140 -39.74 0.27 20.07
N VAL A 141 -39.01 1.07 19.29
CA VAL A 141 -38.87 2.51 19.48
C VAL A 141 -39.36 3.25 18.24
N PHE A 142 -39.88 4.46 18.42
CA PHE A 142 -40.33 5.30 17.32
C PHE A 142 -39.18 6.15 16.77
N CYS A 143 -38.95 6.12 15.46
CA CYS A 143 -37.99 6.99 14.79
C CYS A 143 -38.70 7.83 13.71
N LYS A 144 -38.34 9.12 13.62
CA LYS A 144 -38.76 10.03 12.56
C LYS A 144 -38.02 9.69 11.26
N LYS A 145 -38.60 10.00 10.11
CA LYS A 145 -37.86 9.93 8.84
C LYS A 145 -36.67 10.89 8.89
N GLY A 146 -35.50 10.44 8.44
CA GLY A 146 -34.26 11.23 8.49
C GLY A 146 -33.51 11.05 9.81
N ASP A 147 -32.88 12.12 10.28
CA ASP A 147 -31.98 12.09 11.44
C ASP A 147 -32.73 11.92 12.76
N ASN A 148 -32.20 11.06 13.63
CA ASN A 148 -32.63 10.83 15.00
C ASN A 148 -31.41 10.68 15.91
N THR A 149 -31.62 10.83 17.21
CA THR A 149 -30.58 10.56 18.22
C THR A 149 -31.07 9.49 19.19
N ILE A 150 -30.27 8.44 19.39
CA ILE A 150 -30.47 7.45 20.45
C ILE A 150 -29.40 7.66 21.51
N SER A 151 -29.80 7.96 22.74
CA SER A 151 -28.87 8.20 23.86
C SER A 151 -29.09 7.20 24.97
N PHE A 152 -27.98 6.76 25.55
CA PHE A 152 -27.92 5.90 26.71
C PHE A 152 -27.32 6.71 27.84
N SER A 153 -27.86 6.58 29.05
CA SER A 153 -27.36 7.31 30.20
C SER A 153 -27.30 6.42 31.44
N SER A 154 -26.31 6.68 32.29
CA SER A 154 -26.13 5.99 33.57
C SER A 154 -25.50 6.93 34.59
N ALA A 155 -25.57 6.54 35.86
CA ALA A 155 -24.83 7.20 36.91
C ALA A 155 -23.33 6.86 36.83
N SER A 156 -22.49 7.83 37.20
CA SER A 156 -21.07 7.62 37.52
C SER A 156 -20.87 6.46 38.52
N PRO A 157 -19.76 5.70 38.43
CA PRO A 157 -18.52 5.99 37.69
C PRO A 157 -18.44 5.43 36.26
N PHE A 158 -19.35 4.56 35.85
CA PHE A 158 -19.22 3.84 34.59
C PHE A 158 -20.03 4.47 33.47
N TYR A 159 -19.39 4.74 32.32
CA TYR A 159 -20.14 5.11 31.12
C TYR A 159 -21.00 3.92 30.64
N PRO A 160 -22.16 4.15 30.01
CA PRO A 160 -22.89 3.09 29.33
C PRO A 160 -22.03 2.52 28.20
N GLU A 161 -21.57 1.28 28.34
CA GLU A 161 -20.74 0.61 27.34
C GLU A 161 -21.60 -0.01 26.25
N ILE A 162 -22.06 0.85 25.33
CA ILE A 162 -22.88 0.46 24.16
C ILE A 162 -22.05 0.58 22.90
N GLU A 163 -21.87 -0.50 22.15
CA GLU A 163 -21.01 -0.47 20.95
C GLU A 163 -21.81 -0.29 19.67
N VAL A 164 -22.93 -1.01 19.56
CA VAL A 164 -23.77 -0.98 18.36
C VAL A 164 -25.24 -0.96 18.73
N VAL A 165 -26.00 -0.15 17.99
CA VAL A 165 -27.47 -0.14 18.02
C VAL A 165 -28.01 -0.73 16.72
N GLN A 166 -29.01 -1.60 16.85
CA GLN A 166 -29.71 -2.24 15.75
C GLN A 166 -31.15 -1.75 15.68
N LEU A 167 -31.62 -1.39 14.49
CA LEU A 167 -33.03 -1.09 14.21
C LEU A 167 -33.54 -1.92 13.04
N ALA A 168 -34.74 -2.48 13.13
CA ALA A 168 -35.37 -3.19 12.01
C ALA A 168 -36.90 -3.02 12.03
N LYS A 169 -37.54 -3.10 10.86
CA LYS A 169 -39.02 -3.12 10.79
C LYS A 169 -39.59 -4.50 11.16
N ASP A 170 -38.82 -5.56 11.01
CA ASP A 170 -39.17 -6.92 11.44
C ASP A 170 -38.13 -7.45 12.44
N SER A 171 -38.60 -7.90 13.61
CA SER A 171 -37.77 -8.43 14.70
C SER A 171 -36.88 -9.62 14.28
N ARG A 172 -37.26 -10.38 13.25
CA ARG A 172 -36.49 -11.51 12.72
C ARG A 172 -35.22 -11.09 12.00
N GLN A 173 -35.13 -9.82 11.61
CA GLN A 173 -33.98 -9.27 10.89
C GLN A 173 -32.85 -8.84 11.86
N LEU A 174 -33.15 -8.72 13.16
CA LEU A 174 -32.17 -8.35 14.17
C LEU A 174 -31.24 -9.52 14.51
N ILE A 175 -29.95 -9.23 14.67
CA ILE A 175 -28.94 -10.22 15.06
C ILE A 175 -28.92 -10.30 16.58
N LYS A 176 -29.19 -11.50 17.10
CA LYS A 176 -29.30 -11.75 18.56
C LYS A 176 -28.05 -12.36 19.18
N THR A 177 -27.02 -12.65 18.38
CA THR A 177 -25.78 -13.30 18.82
C THR A 177 -24.58 -12.38 18.61
N ILE A 178 -23.64 -12.41 19.56
CA ILE A 178 -22.41 -11.61 19.51
C ILE A 178 -21.27 -12.39 18.88
N GLU A 179 -21.24 -13.70 19.07
CA GLU A 179 -20.18 -14.56 18.52
C GLU A 179 -20.56 -15.05 17.11
N PRO A 180 -19.57 -15.28 16.24
CA PRO A 180 -19.80 -15.93 14.97
C PRO A 180 -20.27 -17.37 15.24
N SER A 181 -21.49 -17.74 14.83
CA SER A 181 -21.80 -19.15 14.67
C SER A 181 -21.05 -19.64 13.43
N PHE A 182 -19.93 -20.32 13.63
CA PHE A 182 -19.08 -20.82 12.54
C PHE A 182 -19.85 -21.70 11.54
N THR A 183 -20.87 -22.42 12.01
CA THR A 183 -21.82 -23.20 11.18
C THR A 183 -22.68 -22.33 10.25
N ALA A 184 -23.00 -21.08 10.63
CA ALA A 184 -23.73 -20.16 9.75
C ALA A 184 -22.82 -19.47 8.72
N LEU A 185 -21.53 -19.32 9.01
CA LEU A 185 -20.54 -18.79 8.06
C LEU A 185 -20.24 -19.80 6.95
N GLN A 186 -20.09 -21.10 7.26
CA GLN A 186 -19.89 -22.15 6.26
C GLN A 186 -21.12 -22.36 5.35
N ASN A 187 -22.34 -22.36 5.91
CA ASN A 187 -23.55 -22.59 5.11
C ASN A 187 -23.95 -21.42 4.20
N ASN A 188 -23.53 -20.18 4.52
CA ASN A 188 -23.78 -19.01 3.67
C ASN A 188 -22.74 -18.82 2.55
N GLN A 189 -21.56 -19.47 2.63
CA GLN A 189 -20.54 -19.41 1.58
C GLN A 189 -21.01 -20.02 0.25
N ILE A 190 -21.92 -21.00 0.27
CA ILE A 190 -22.40 -21.70 -0.94
C ILE A 190 -23.48 -20.89 -1.70
N ARG A 191 -24.15 -19.91 -1.06
CA ARG A 191 -25.31 -19.21 -1.66
C ARG A 191 -25.12 -17.73 -2.00
N ARG A 192 -23.99 -17.08 -1.69
CA ARG A 192 -23.82 -15.62 -1.91
C ARG A 192 -22.41 -15.22 -2.35
N LEU A 193 -21.99 -15.72 -3.51
CA LEU A 193 -20.72 -15.32 -4.14
C LEU A 193 -20.80 -13.99 -4.95
N GLU A 194 -21.92 -13.25 -4.92
CA GLU A 194 -22.03 -12.05 -5.78
C GLU A 194 -22.33 -10.70 -5.10
N GLN A 195 -22.82 -10.56 -3.87
CA GLN A 195 -23.35 -9.24 -3.44
C GLN A 195 -23.27 -8.84 -1.94
N ILE A 196 -22.16 -9.05 -1.21
CA ILE A 196 -21.97 -8.43 0.13
C ILE A 196 -20.48 -8.06 0.38
N PRO A 197 -20.08 -6.79 0.60
CA PRO A 197 -18.70 -6.42 0.95
C PRO A 197 -18.38 -6.36 2.45
N ILE A 198 -19.27 -6.85 3.33
CA ILE A 198 -19.04 -6.91 4.78
C ILE A 198 -19.67 -8.17 5.35
N GLN A 199 -19.07 -9.32 5.09
CA GLN A 199 -19.13 -10.43 6.04
C GLN A 199 -17.69 -10.85 6.28
N ALA A 200 -17.24 -10.69 7.52
CA ALA A 200 -15.94 -11.19 7.93
C ALA A 200 -15.98 -12.72 7.83
N SER A 201 -15.54 -13.23 6.68
CA SER A 201 -15.09 -14.61 6.58
C SER A 201 -13.87 -14.78 7.47
N LYS A 202 -13.58 -16.03 7.84
CA LYS A 202 -12.37 -16.47 8.54
C LYS A 202 -11.08 -15.75 8.06
N SER A 203 -11.02 -15.38 6.77
CA SER A 203 -9.95 -14.61 6.13
C SER A 203 -9.83 -13.11 6.47
N ALA A 204 -10.72 -12.52 7.26
CA ALA A 204 -10.73 -11.06 7.47
C ALA A 204 -9.68 -10.59 8.48
N TRP A 205 -9.39 -11.35 9.54
CA TRP A 205 -8.38 -11.02 10.56
C TRP A 205 -7.30 -12.09 10.71
N GLU A 206 -7.50 -13.31 10.19
CA GLU A 206 -6.45 -14.33 10.11
C GLU A 206 -5.44 -13.96 9.03
N VAL A 207 -4.62 -12.96 9.34
CA VAL A 207 -3.63 -12.39 8.44
C VAL A 207 -2.24 -12.52 9.04
N THR A 208 -1.22 -12.52 8.18
CA THR A 208 0.19 -12.45 8.59
C THR A 208 0.67 -11.00 8.49
N PRO A 209 0.87 -10.30 9.63
CA PRO A 209 1.35 -8.93 9.63
C PRO A 209 2.79 -8.88 9.17
N LYS A 210 3.12 -7.88 8.35
CA LYS A 210 4.48 -7.72 7.82
C LYS A 210 4.97 -6.30 8.07
N LYS A 211 6.04 -6.17 8.85
CA LYS A 211 6.81 -4.92 8.92
C LYS A 211 7.38 -4.62 7.54
N THR A 212 7.21 -3.39 7.07
CA THR A 212 7.68 -2.96 5.76
C THR A 212 8.35 -1.62 5.87
N GLU A 213 9.32 -1.38 4.99
CA GLU A 213 9.98 -0.10 4.87
C GLU A 213 9.11 0.87 4.06
N ILE A 214 9.19 2.15 4.42
CA ILE A 214 8.75 3.22 3.54
C ILE A 214 9.97 3.65 2.74
N LYS A 215 9.86 3.58 1.42
CA LYS A 215 10.99 3.87 0.54
C LYS A 215 11.53 5.28 0.81
N ASP A 216 12.84 5.39 0.99
CA ASP A 216 13.56 6.65 1.32
C ASP A 216 13.07 7.35 2.61
N ASN A 217 12.46 6.61 3.52
CA ASN A 217 12.14 7.10 4.85
C ASN A 217 12.32 5.98 5.89
N ASN A 218 13.53 5.88 6.43
CA ASN A 218 13.89 4.92 7.47
C ASN A 218 13.56 5.40 8.90
N LYS A 219 13.00 6.61 9.04
CA LYS A 219 12.67 7.24 10.33
C LYS A 219 11.24 6.96 10.79
N VAL A 220 10.44 6.28 9.98
CA VAL A 220 9.04 5.95 10.26
C VAL A 220 8.86 4.44 10.36
N THR A 221 7.75 4.02 10.96
CA THR A 221 7.38 2.61 11.04
C THR A 221 6.10 2.36 10.25
N ALA A 222 6.08 1.29 9.45
CA ALA A 222 4.89 0.87 8.75
C ALA A 222 4.73 -0.66 8.74
N TRP A 223 3.48 -1.09 8.78
CA TRP A 223 3.11 -2.51 8.77
C TRP A 223 1.96 -2.74 7.81
N LYS A 224 2.00 -3.86 7.09
CA LYS A 224 0.91 -4.36 6.25
C LYS A 224 0.12 -5.43 6.98
N ASN A 225 -1.17 -5.52 6.65
CA ASN A 225 -2.06 -6.60 7.11
C ASN A 225 -2.02 -6.83 8.63
N VAL A 226 -2.12 -5.77 9.42
CA VAL A 226 -2.19 -5.86 10.89
C VAL A 226 -3.61 -6.26 11.28
N PRO A 227 -3.82 -7.32 12.08
CA PRO A 227 -5.15 -7.72 12.53
C PRO A 227 -5.75 -6.63 13.43
N VAL A 228 -7.06 -6.45 13.30
CA VAL A 228 -7.86 -5.53 14.09
C VAL A 228 -8.93 -6.34 14.77
N THR A 229 -8.66 -6.73 16.01
CA THR A 229 -9.57 -7.51 16.86
C THR A 229 -9.73 -6.82 18.19
N TYR A 230 -10.81 -7.14 18.91
CA TYR A 230 -11.15 -6.42 20.13
C TYR A 230 -10.39 -6.94 21.33
N THR A 231 -9.76 -6.01 22.04
CA THR A 231 -9.33 -6.23 23.42
C THR A 231 -10.11 -5.35 24.37
N TYR A 232 -10.31 -5.80 25.60
CA TYR A 232 -11.08 -5.07 26.60
C TYR A 232 -10.54 -3.66 26.80
N HIS A 233 -11.41 -2.67 26.59
CA HIS A 233 -11.14 -1.29 26.95
C HIS A 233 -12.43 -0.57 27.30
N ARG A 234 -12.37 0.31 28.31
CA ARG A 234 -13.54 1.08 28.77
C ARG A 234 -13.17 2.41 29.39
N LYS A 235 -14.15 3.32 29.45
CA LYS A 235 -13.99 4.63 30.09
C LYS A 235 -14.60 4.63 31.50
N ILE A 236 -13.88 5.20 32.47
CA ILE A 236 -14.30 5.32 33.88
C ILE A 236 -14.22 6.80 34.30
N SER A 237 -15.26 7.31 34.96
CA SER A 237 -15.30 8.67 35.51
C SER A 237 -15.18 8.65 37.03
N VAL A 238 -14.06 9.12 37.53
CA VAL A 238 -13.71 9.24 38.95
C VAL A 238 -14.13 10.62 39.45
N GLN A 239 -14.89 10.69 40.55
CA GLN A 239 -15.50 11.95 40.99
C GLN A 239 -14.67 12.71 42.02
N THR A 240 -13.92 12.00 42.83
CA THR A 240 -13.06 12.55 43.89
C THR A 240 -11.71 11.85 43.85
N ASN A 241 -10.73 12.41 44.55
CA ASN A 241 -9.47 11.68 44.72
C ASN A 241 -9.74 10.43 45.54
N GLU A 242 -9.41 9.26 45.01
CA GLU A 242 -9.66 7.98 45.66
C GLU A 242 -8.57 6.96 45.30
N ARG A 243 -8.45 5.93 46.14
CA ARG A 243 -7.64 4.76 45.84
C ARG A 243 -8.49 3.77 45.05
N ILE A 244 -8.02 3.38 43.86
CA ILE A 244 -8.67 2.39 43.01
C ILE A 244 -7.80 1.14 42.96
N THR A 245 -8.45 -0.02 43.11
CA THR A 245 -7.86 -1.34 42.85
C THR A 245 -8.53 -1.97 41.63
N LEU A 246 -7.76 -2.30 40.61
CA LEU A 246 -8.19 -3.01 39.41
C LEU A 246 -7.41 -4.31 39.32
N HIS A 247 -8.05 -5.42 38.98
CA HIS A 247 -7.34 -6.66 38.67
C HIS A 247 -8.14 -7.56 37.73
N THR A 248 -7.46 -8.51 37.10
CA THR A 248 -8.07 -9.60 36.36
C THR A 248 -7.99 -10.92 37.13
N THR A 249 -8.90 -11.83 36.83
CA THR A 249 -8.82 -13.24 37.23
C THR A 249 -9.22 -14.13 36.05
N PRO A 250 -8.81 -15.40 36.00
CA PRO A 250 -9.35 -16.35 35.03
C PRO A 250 -10.86 -16.49 35.19
N VAL A 251 -11.51 -16.99 34.14
CA VAL A 251 -12.90 -17.43 34.21
C VAL A 251 -12.98 -18.73 35.03
N GLU A 252 -14.11 -18.97 35.69
CA GLU A 252 -14.32 -20.20 36.47
C GLU A 252 -14.03 -21.45 35.62
N GLY A 253 -13.09 -22.27 36.08
CA GLY A 253 -12.65 -23.50 35.40
C GLY A 253 -11.41 -23.36 34.49
N GLU A 254 -10.86 -22.15 34.31
CA GLU A 254 -9.61 -21.90 33.54
C GLU A 254 -8.39 -21.71 34.47
N ASP A 255 -7.18 -21.96 33.95
CA ASP A 255 -5.92 -21.79 34.70
C ASP A 255 -5.52 -20.31 34.79
N TYR A 256 -4.94 -19.89 35.92
CA TYR A 256 -4.41 -18.53 36.11
C TYR A 256 -3.29 -18.18 35.11
N ASN A 257 -2.69 -19.17 34.47
CA ASN A 257 -1.60 -19.04 33.49
C ASN A 257 -2.06 -19.22 32.03
N ASP A 258 -3.36 -19.40 31.77
CA ASP A 258 -3.86 -19.58 30.39
C ASP A 258 -3.85 -18.26 29.61
N VAL A 259 -4.07 -17.13 30.28
CA VAL A 259 -4.19 -15.81 29.65
C VAL A 259 -3.21 -14.81 30.27
N ASP A 260 -2.22 -14.39 29.49
CA ASP A 260 -1.23 -13.38 29.90
C ASP A 260 -1.70 -11.95 29.58
N THR A 261 -2.06 -11.21 30.63
CA THR A 261 -2.70 -9.90 30.51
C THR A 261 -1.72 -8.75 30.76
N TYR A 262 -1.85 -7.67 30.00
CA TYR A 262 -1.21 -6.39 30.31
C TYR A 262 -2.29 -5.33 30.53
N MET A 263 -2.34 -4.77 31.73
CA MET A 263 -3.31 -3.73 32.10
C MET A 263 -2.70 -2.35 32.05
N TYR A 264 -3.46 -1.40 31.49
CA TYR A 264 -3.17 0.02 31.46
C TYR A 264 -4.34 0.81 32.03
N PHE A 265 -4.03 1.78 32.88
CA PHE A 265 -5.01 2.73 33.40
C PHE A 265 -4.42 4.14 33.32
N TYR A 266 -5.09 5.06 32.62
CA TYR A 266 -4.55 6.42 32.44
C TYR A 266 -5.63 7.48 32.37
N LYS A 267 -5.30 8.69 32.85
CA LYS A 267 -6.17 9.87 32.81
C LYS A 267 -6.15 10.46 31.41
N ILE A 268 -7.32 10.71 30.82
CA ILE A 268 -7.45 11.08 29.40
C ILE A 268 -6.86 12.46 29.10
N ASP A 269 -7.07 13.42 30.00
CA ASP A 269 -6.68 14.83 29.86
C ASP A 269 -5.33 15.18 30.51
N ASP A 270 -4.78 14.30 31.35
CA ASP A 270 -3.42 14.46 31.91
C ASP A 270 -2.66 13.11 31.99
N PRO A 271 -2.47 12.43 30.84
CA PRO A 271 -1.91 11.08 30.79
C PRO A 271 -0.43 11.02 31.17
N ASN A 272 0.33 12.10 30.91
CA ASN A 272 1.77 12.12 31.19
C ASN A 272 2.06 12.04 32.69
N LYS A 273 1.17 12.60 33.51
CA LYS A 273 1.27 12.56 34.98
C LYS A 273 0.59 11.35 35.58
N TYR A 274 -0.54 10.91 35.01
CA TYR A 274 -1.39 9.86 35.56
C TYR A 274 -1.59 8.74 34.53
N SER A 275 -0.61 7.84 34.46
CA SER A 275 -0.66 6.62 33.66
C SER A 275 0.08 5.52 34.40
N TRP A 276 -0.61 4.41 34.60
CA TRP A 276 -0.12 3.23 35.31
C TRP A 276 -0.34 2.00 34.46
N SER A 277 0.53 1.02 34.65
CA SER A 277 0.41 -0.25 33.96
C SER A 277 1.09 -1.35 34.75
N ASN A 278 0.59 -2.57 34.57
CA ASN A 278 1.14 -3.77 35.19
C ASN A 278 0.75 -4.99 34.36
N ASP A 279 1.64 -5.96 34.23
CA ASP A 279 1.37 -7.24 33.57
C ASP A 279 1.17 -8.38 34.57
N ASN A 280 1.89 -8.41 35.70
CA ASN A 280 1.85 -9.55 36.61
C ASN A 280 1.52 -9.16 38.06
N TYR A 281 0.63 -9.93 38.69
CA TYR A 281 0.39 -9.91 40.14
C TYR A 281 0.24 -11.32 40.71
N ASP A 282 -0.75 -12.07 40.24
CA ASP A 282 -0.98 -13.48 40.63
C ASP A 282 -1.14 -14.33 39.37
N GLY A 283 -0.24 -15.30 39.19
CA GLY A 283 -0.03 -15.93 37.88
C GLY A 283 0.26 -14.89 36.79
N LEU A 284 -0.40 -15.03 35.63
CA LEU A 284 -0.29 -14.10 34.50
C LEU A 284 -1.40 -13.03 34.48
N GLN A 285 -2.09 -12.84 35.62
CA GLN A 285 -3.15 -11.87 35.78
C GLN A 285 -2.62 -10.54 36.32
N SER A 286 -3.11 -9.45 35.75
CA SER A 286 -2.64 -8.10 36.03
C SER A 286 -3.41 -7.43 37.16
N ARG A 287 -2.74 -6.58 37.94
CA ARG A 287 -3.35 -5.77 39.02
C ARG A 287 -2.75 -4.38 39.10
N LEU A 288 -3.60 -3.38 39.36
CA LEU A 288 -3.20 -2.02 39.66
C LEU A 288 -3.83 -1.57 40.99
N GLU A 289 -3.03 -0.96 41.84
CA GLU A 289 -3.48 -0.26 43.05
C GLU A 289 -2.93 1.17 43.01
N VAL A 290 -3.81 2.13 42.78
CA VAL A 290 -3.40 3.50 42.43
C VAL A 290 -4.23 4.54 43.15
N ASN A 291 -3.58 5.63 43.57
CA ASN A 291 -4.27 6.83 44.02
C ASN A 291 -4.49 7.73 42.82
N VAL A 292 -5.76 7.99 42.48
CA VAL A 292 -6.14 8.74 41.29
C VAL A 292 -6.85 10.03 41.65
N PRO A 293 -6.58 11.15 40.97
CA PRO A 293 -7.42 12.34 41.10
C PRO A 293 -8.77 12.18 40.38
N ALA A 294 -9.71 13.06 40.68
CA ALA A 294 -10.94 13.17 39.90
C ALA A 294 -10.64 13.39 38.40
N GLY A 295 -11.44 12.77 37.53
CA GLY A 295 -11.26 12.86 36.09
C GLY A 295 -11.81 11.65 35.35
N ASP A 296 -11.62 11.65 34.03
CA ASP A 296 -11.97 10.52 33.18
C ASP A 296 -10.72 9.72 32.81
N TYR A 297 -10.85 8.41 32.86
CA TYR A 297 -9.77 7.45 32.66
C TYR A 297 -10.16 6.41 31.62
N TYR A 298 -9.17 5.87 30.93
CA TYR A 298 -9.30 4.61 30.18
C TYR A 298 -8.66 3.48 30.96
N LEU A 299 -9.38 2.36 31.05
CA LEU A 299 -8.85 1.05 31.40
C LEU A 299 -8.71 0.25 30.10
N VAL A 300 -7.52 -0.29 29.83
CA VAL A 300 -7.24 -1.15 28.67
C VAL A 300 -6.54 -2.40 29.17
N ILE A 301 -7.02 -3.57 28.77
CA ILE A 301 -6.41 -4.86 29.09
C ILE A 301 -6.16 -5.55 27.76
N CYS A 302 -4.90 -5.85 27.46
CA CYS A 302 -4.50 -6.49 26.21
C CYS A 302 -3.67 -7.74 26.44
N SER A 303 -3.55 -8.54 25.38
CA SER A 303 -2.66 -9.70 25.36
C SER A 303 -1.20 -9.22 25.38
N LYS A 304 -0.33 -9.96 26.06
CA LYS A 304 1.13 -9.77 25.98
C LYS A 304 1.69 -10.18 24.61
N TYR A 305 1.03 -11.13 23.94
CA TYR A 305 1.49 -11.69 22.67
C TYR A 305 0.56 -11.31 21.52
N ASN A 306 1.15 -10.83 20.44
CA ASN A 306 0.44 -10.40 19.23
C ASN A 306 -0.19 -11.55 18.43
N SER A 307 0.36 -12.77 18.52
CA SER A 307 -0.05 -13.92 17.70
C SER A 307 -1.54 -14.25 17.84
N TYR A 308 -2.09 -14.05 19.04
CA TYR A 308 -3.50 -14.29 19.33
C TYR A 308 -4.46 -13.43 18.53
N ALA A 309 -4.05 -12.22 18.08
CA ALA A 309 -4.91 -11.36 17.27
C ALA A 309 -5.15 -11.89 15.85
N SER A 310 -4.32 -12.82 15.36
CA SER A 310 -4.44 -13.43 14.03
C SER A 310 -4.99 -14.86 14.04
N MET A 311 -5.48 -15.36 15.18
CA MET A 311 -6.01 -16.73 15.32
C MET A 311 -7.48 -16.85 14.88
N GLU A 312 -7.93 -18.09 14.69
CA GLU A 312 -9.33 -18.41 14.37
C GLU A 312 -10.32 -17.88 15.42
N ILE A 313 -9.94 -18.01 16.68
CA ILE A 313 -10.56 -17.30 17.78
C ILE A 313 -9.56 -16.18 18.13
N PRO A 314 -9.77 -14.93 17.67
CA PRO A 314 -8.73 -13.92 17.66
C PRO A 314 -8.57 -13.21 19.02
N ARG A 315 -8.34 -14.00 20.07
CA ARG A 315 -8.11 -13.59 21.45
C ARG A 315 -7.21 -14.62 22.13
N ALA A 316 -6.42 -14.17 23.10
CA ALA A 316 -5.64 -15.04 23.98
C ALA A 316 -6.57 -15.89 24.86
N GLY A 317 -7.64 -15.27 25.36
CA GLY A 317 -8.67 -15.94 26.14
C GLY A 317 -9.66 -14.93 26.71
N LEU A 318 -10.35 -15.34 27.76
CA LEU A 318 -11.34 -14.55 28.48
C LEU A 318 -10.87 -14.31 29.92
N VAL A 319 -11.22 -13.17 30.49
CA VAL A 319 -10.94 -12.86 31.90
C VAL A 319 -12.13 -12.21 32.58
N ASN A 320 -12.16 -12.27 33.91
CA ASN A 320 -13.02 -11.43 34.73
C ASN A 320 -12.25 -10.19 35.17
N VAL A 321 -12.91 -9.03 35.24
CA VAL A 321 -12.32 -7.75 35.62
C VAL A 321 -12.98 -7.29 36.92
N TYR A 322 -12.17 -6.85 37.86
CA TYR A 322 -12.62 -6.37 39.17
C TYR A 322 -12.31 -4.88 39.37
N TYR A 323 -13.20 -4.21 40.10
CA TYR A 323 -13.06 -2.81 40.53
C TYR A 323 -13.30 -2.72 42.04
N ASN A 324 -12.30 -2.30 42.80
CA ASN A 324 -12.34 -2.17 44.26
C ASN A 324 -12.82 -3.45 44.97
N GLY A 325 -12.38 -4.61 44.49
CA GLY A 325 -12.70 -5.92 45.08
C GLY A 325 -14.03 -6.53 44.65
N ALA A 326 -14.89 -5.78 43.95
CA ALA A 326 -16.12 -6.31 43.35
C ALA A 326 -15.89 -6.69 41.89
N VAL A 327 -16.55 -7.75 41.42
CA VAL A 327 -16.60 -8.10 39.99
C VAL A 327 -17.22 -6.92 39.24
N LEU A 328 -16.55 -6.45 38.19
CA LEU A 328 -17.03 -5.39 37.31
C LEU A 328 -17.67 -5.97 36.05
N ASN A 329 -16.92 -6.85 35.37
CA ASN A 329 -17.33 -7.55 34.16
C ASN A 329 -16.75 -8.95 34.13
N GLU A 330 -17.47 -9.87 33.48
CA GLU A 330 -17.10 -11.27 33.36
C GLU A 330 -16.88 -11.67 31.91
N LYS A 331 -16.02 -12.67 31.69
CA LYS A 331 -15.80 -13.30 30.38
C LYS A 331 -15.49 -12.29 29.28
N VAL A 332 -14.62 -11.32 29.55
CA VAL A 332 -14.22 -10.29 28.58
C VAL A 332 -12.98 -10.72 27.81
N PRO A 333 -12.92 -10.47 26.49
CA PRO A 333 -11.81 -10.94 25.66
C PRO A 333 -10.53 -10.10 25.82
N VAL A 334 -9.40 -10.80 25.77
CA VAL A 334 -8.05 -10.23 25.81
C VAL A 334 -7.35 -10.52 24.48
N ALA A 335 -6.97 -9.48 23.73
CA ALA A 335 -6.39 -9.58 22.39
C ALA A 335 -5.53 -8.34 22.07
N GLY A 336 -5.50 -7.93 20.79
CA GLY A 336 -4.83 -6.74 20.29
C GLY A 336 -3.43 -7.00 19.71
N PHE A 337 -2.96 -6.06 18.89
CA PHE A 337 -1.67 -6.15 18.21
C PHE A 337 -0.80 -4.93 18.54
N MET A 338 0.29 -5.13 19.27
CA MET A 338 1.24 -4.10 19.68
C MET A 338 2.38 -3.94 18.67
N ILE A 339 2.58 -2.74 18.16
CA ILE A 339 3.66 -2.38 17.22
C ILE A 339 4.69 -1.53 17.94
N ASP A 340 5.97 -1.93 17.88
CA ASP A 340 7.07 -1.03 18.21
C ASP A 340 7.20 0.05 17.14
N ALA A 341 7.05 1.31 17.56
CA ALA A 341 6.94 2.48 16.70
C ALA A 341 7.86 3.60 17.21
N PRO A 342 9.20 3.43 17.12
CA PRO A 342 10.15 4.42 17.60
C PRO A 342 9.91 5.78 16.95
N VAL A 343 9.97 6.82 17.77
CA VAL A 343 9.82 8.23 17.36
C VAL A 343 11.17 8.79 17.01
N ASN A 344 11.38 9.11 15.74
CA ASN A 344 12.65 9.62 15.23
C ASN A 344 12.63 11.12 14.89
N TYR A 345 11.56 11.81 15.27
CA TYR A 345 11.39 13.26 15.08
C TYR A 345 10.85 13.93 16.35
N SER A 346 11.18 15.21 16.55
CA SER A 346 10.74 16.02 17.69
C SER A 346 9.72 17.08 17.24
N GLU A 347 8.60 16.63 16.68
CA GLU A 347 7.58 17.51 16.10
C GLU A 347 6.19 16.87 16.19
N THR A 348 5.18 17.47 15.53
CA THR A 348 3.86 16.85 15.41
C THR A 348 3.89 15.70 14.40
N LEU A 349 3.60 14.49 14.88
CA LEU A 349 3.62 13.27 14.09
C LEU A 349 2.23 12.63 13.97
N ASN A 350 2.03 11.96 12.85
CA ASN A 350 0.82 11.27 12.46
C ASN A 350 0.98 9.76 12.66
N TYR A 351 -0.06 9.17 13.25
CA TYR A 351 -0.26 7.73 13.39
C TYR A 351 -1.61 7.41 12.78
N PHE A 352 -1.64 6.58 11.75
CA PHE A 352 -2.88 6.34 11.00
C PHE A 352 -2.91 4.95 10.38
N THR A 353 -4.11 4.53 10.00
CA THR A 353 -4.34 3.25 9.31
C THR A 353 -4.56 3.46 7.82
N SER A 354 -4.50 2.45 6.96
CA SER A 354 -5.04 2.53 5.59
C SER A 354 -5.53 1.16 5.16
N LYS A 355 -6.21 1.05 4.00
CA LYS A 355 -6.75 -0.24 3.51
C LYS A 355 -7.51 -1.01 4.61
N THR A 356 -8.28 -0.28 5.42
CA THR A 356 -9.02 -0.88 6.52
C THR A 356 -10.31 -1.53 6.02
N ASN A 357 -10.61 -2.72 6.52
CA ASN A 357 -11.93 -3.34 6.46
C ASN A 357 -12.55 -3.53 7.87
N ALA A 358 -11.96 -2.88 8.88
CA ALA A 358 -12.34 -2.97 10.28
C ALA A 358 -12.58 -1.58 10.89
N SER A 359 -13.25 -1.54 12.04
CA SER A 359 -13.39 -0.34 12.87
C SER A 359 -12.22 -0.22 13.84
N VAL A 360 -11.26 0.64 13.55
CA VAL A 360 -9.95 0.65 14.24
C VAL A 360 -9.90 1.69 15.36
N ARG A 361 -9.25 1.30 16.46
CA ARG A 361 -8.75 2.20 17.49
C ARG A 361 -7.27 1.94 17.73
N LEU A 362 -6.51 3.03 17.83
CA LEU A 362 -5.10 3.02 18.20
C LEU A 362 -4.97 3.52 19.63
N PHE A 363 -4.20 2.83 20.46
CA PHE A 363 -3.66 3.36 21.71
C PHE A 363 -2.15 3.52 21.57
N LEU A 364 -1.60 4.63 22.06
CA LEU A 364 -0.20 4.99 21.90
C LEU A 364 0.49 5.09 23.25
N LEU A 365 1.68 4.51 23.31
CA LEU A 365 2.44 4.32 24.54
C LEU A 365 3.85 4.91 24.41
N ASP A 366 4.35 5.47 25.51
CA ASP A 366 5.77 5.79 25.70
C ASP A 366 6.36 4.84 26.76
N GLY A 367 7.16 3.87 26.32
CA GLY A 367 7.54 2.73 27.15
C GLY A 367 6.31 1.92 27.56
N ASN A 368 6.09 1.77 28.86
CA ASN A 368 4.92 1.08 29.42
C ASN A 368 3.77 2.03 29.79
N LYS A 369 3.91 3.34 29.56
CA LYS A 369 2.85 4.31 29.86
C LYS A 369 1.96 4.49 28.64
N MET A 370 0.69 4.09 28.75
CA MET A 370 -0.31 4.41 27.75
C MET A 370 -0.76 5.86 27.94
N LEU A 371 -0.69 6.65 26.87
CA LEU A 371 -0.85 8.09 26.97
C LEU A 371 -1.98 8.63 26.10
N PHE A 372 -2.15 8.08 24.91
CA PHE A 372 -3.08 8.65 23.93
C PHE A 372 -3.88 7.55 23.25
N ASN A 373 -5.04 7.92 22.74
CA ASN A 373 -5.82 7.07 21.86
C ASN A 373 -6.35 7.86 20.66
N SER A 374 -6.59 7.14 19.57
CA SER A 374 -7.34 7.64 18.42
C SER A 374 -8.84 7.50 18.66
N GLU A 375 -9.59 8.27 17.87
CA GLU A 375 -11.04 8.11 17.76
C GLU A 375 -11.40 7.68 16.34
N PRO A 376 -12.44 6.85 16.15
CA PRO A 376 -13.02 6.65 14.83
C PRO A 376 -13.61 7.98 14.32
N TYR A 377 -13.79 8.10 13.01
CA TYR A 377 -14.28 9.31 12.33
C TYR A 377 -13.44 10.56 12.56
N THR A 378 -12.14 10.38 12.81
CA THR A 378 -11.23 11.50 13.03
C THR A 378 -11.18 12.41 11.79
N TYR A 379 -11.26 13.72 12.04
CA TYR A 379 -11.19 14.77 11.05
C TYR A 379 -10.31 15.91 11.56
N TYR A 380 -9.19 16.18 10.87
CA TYR A 380 -8.25 17.24 11.24
C TYR A 380 -8.41 18.42 10.28
N SER A 381 -9.19 19.41 10.66
CA SER A 381 -9.44 20.60 9.83
C SER A 381 -8.17 21.45 9.61
N PRO A 382 -7.97 22.05 8.43
CA PRO A 382 -8.73 21.82 7.20
C PRO A 382 -8.38 20.46 6.58
N ALA A 383 -9.39 19.69 6.17
CA ALA A 383 -9.24 18.43 5.45
C ALA A 383 -10.42 18.17 4.50
N ASP A 384 -10.21 17.33 3.51
CA ASP A 384 -11.21 16.69 2.66
C ASP A 384 -11.38 15.21 3.04
N TYR A 385 -10.32 14.58 3.55
CA TYR A 385 -10.39 13.19 3.94
C TYR A 385 -11.01 13.00 5.33
N TYR A 386 -11.88 12.01 5.42
CA TYR A 386 -12.49 11.54 6.66
C TYR A 386 -12.04 10.12 6.91
N TRP A 387 -11.47 9.87 8.08
CA TRP A 387 -10.94 8.56 8.44
C TRP A 387 -12.02 7.49 8.64
N LEU A 388 -13.28 7.88 8.84
CA LEU A 388 -14.43 6.98 9.03
C LEU A 388 -14.12 5.82 10.01
N GLU A 389 -14.14 4.57 9.56
CA GLU A 389 -13.83 3.39 10.37
C GLU A 389 -12.31 3.15 10.53
N GLY A 390 -11.47 3.88 9.80
CA GLY A 390 -10.04 3.96 10.05
C GLY A 390 -9.72 4.90 11.21
N ALA A 391 -8.48 4.81 11.68
CA ALA A 391 -7.98 5.62 12.78
C ALA A 391 -6.88 6.59 12.33
N ARG A 392 -6.87 7.77 12.95
CA ARG A 392 -5.71 8.69 12.93
C ARG A 392 -5.56 9.39 14.27
N LYS A 393 -4.32 9.63 14.67
CA LYS A 393 -3.95 10.49 15.80
C LYS A 393 -2.75 11.35 15.44
N LYS A 394 -2.82 12.65 15.77
CA LYS A 394 -1.69 13.58 15.75
C LYS A 394 -1.17 13.80 17.17
N ILE A 395 0.15 13.72 17.36
CA ILE A 395 0.81 13.90 18.66
C ILE A 395 2.03 14.80 18.47
N GLN A 396 2.15 15.83 19.33
CA GLN A 396 3.36 16.62 19.43
C GLN A 396 4.40 15.88 20.28
N HIS A 397 5.48 15.43 19.65
CA HIS A 397 6.64 14.87 20.35
C HIS A 397 7.63 15.99 20.70
N ARG A 398 8.21 15.92 21.90
CA ARG A 398 9.21 16.90 22.39
C ARG A 398 10.66 16.43 22.20
N LYS A 399 10.86 15.17 21.85
CA LYS A 399 12.15 14.54 21.60
C LYS A 399 11.95 13.23 20.83
N THR A 400 13.04 12.74 20.22
CA THR A 400 13.10 11.37 19.72
C THR A 400 13.04 10.37 20.87
N ASN A 401 12.48 9.20 20.63
CA ASN A 401 12.27 8.16 21.64
C ASN A 401 12.04 6.79 21.00
N SER A 402 12.95 5.85 21.25
CA SER A 402 12.89 4.48 20.72
C SER A 402 11.82 3.59 21.34
N ASN A 403 11.25 3.98 22.50
CA ASN A 403 10.37 3.12 23.30
C ASN A 403 8.88 3.30 22.99
N TRP A 404 8.55 4.07 21.95
CA TRP A 404 7.16 4.31 21.58
C TRP A 404 6.53 3.08 20.94
N LYS A 405 5.25 2.84 21.28
CA LYS A 405 4.48 1.70 20.78
C LYS A 405 3.06 2.11 20.42
N VAL A 406 2.43 1.32 19.55
CA VAL A 406 1.02 1.49 19.14
C VAL A 406 0.29 0.16 19.28
N LEU A 407 -0.71 0.11 20.15
CA LEU A 407 -1.69 -0.97 20.22
C LEU A 407 -2.80 -0.73 19.19
N VAL A 408 -3.00 -1.70 18.31
CA VAL A 408 -4.07 -1.75 17.33
C VAL A 408 -5.16 -2.69 17.84
N THR A 409 -6.38 -2.18 17.96
CA THR A 409 -7.56 -2.94 18.42
C THR A 409 -8.81 -2.50 17.67
N SER A 410 -9.84 -3.32 17.67
CA SER A 410 -11.18 -2.90 17.23
C SER A 410 -11.81 -1.93 18.23
N THR A 411 -12.69 -1.06 17.75
CA THR A 411 -13.58 -0.23 18.60
C THR A 411 -14.70 -1.03 19.27
N SER A 412 -14.97 -2.27 18.82
CA SER A 412 -16.08 -3.08 19.31
C SER A 412 -15.77 -4.57 19.46
N ALA A 413 -16.28 -5.20 20.52
CA ALA A 413 -16.24 -6.65 20.75
C ALA A 413 -17.08 -7.46 19.76
N TRP A 414 -17.87 -6.81 18.90
CA TRP A 414 -18.67 -7.51 17.91
C TRP A 414 -17.86 -7.79 16.64
N TRP A 415 -17.74 -9.07 16.28
CA TRP A 415 -16.88 -9.55 15.18
C TRP A 415 -17.12 -8.89 13.82
N ILE A 416 -18.30 -8.32 13.59
CA ILE A 416 -18.62 -7.58 12.35
C ILE A 416 -17.75 -6.35 12.14
N THR A 417 -17.07 -5.88 13.19
CA THR A 417 -16.17 -4.72 13.20
C THR A 417 -14.69 -5.11 13.15
N TRP A 418 -14.38 -6.40 13.08
CA TRP A 418 -13.02 -6.94 13.07
C TRP A 418 -12.53 -7.16 11.64
N GLY A 419 -11.21 -7.20 11.47
CA GLY A 419 -10.59 -7.37 10.17
C GLY A 419 -9.09 -7.10 10.23
N HIS A 420 -8.57 -6.35 9.25
CA HIS A 420 -7.18 -5.91 9.21
C HIS A 420 -7.04 -4.52 8.60
N CYS A 421 -5.87 -3.92 8.79
CA CYS A 421 -5.48 -2.68 8.12
C CYS A 421 -3.96 -2.60 7.93
N ASP A 422 -3.51 -1.69 7.07
CA ASP A 422 -2.13 -1.22 7.08
C ASP A 422 -1.98 -0.13 8.15
N VAL A 423 -0.83 -0.06 8.82
CA VAL A 423 -0.58 0.88 9.93
C VAL A 423 0.68 1.69 9.65
N TYR A 424 0.59 3.00 9.88
CA TYR A 424 1.63 4.01 9.64
C TYR A 424 1.88 4.77 10.94
N CYS A 425 3.13 4.86 11.38
CA CYS A 425 3.52 5.47 12.64
C CYS A 425 4.70 6.44 12.46
N GLY A 426 4.56 7.64 13.02
CA GLY A 426 5.65 8.61 13.15
C GLY A 426 5.85 9.55 11.94
N PHE A 427 4.81 9.78 11.13
CA PHE A 427 4.94 10.58 9.90
C PHE A 427 4.71 12.08 10.15
N LYS A 428 5.56 12.94 9.61
CA LYS A 428 5.39 14.40 9.70
C LYS A 428 4.21 14.88 8.85
N ASP A 429 3.67 16.04 9.20
CA ASP A 429 2.87 16.79 8.23
C ASP A 429 3.74 17.23 7.06
N ALA A 430 3.13 17.49 5.90
CA ALA A 430 3.84 18.07 4.78
C ALA A 430 4.34 19.50 5.12
N PRO A 431 5.59 19.85 4.78
CA PRO A 431 6.11 21.21 4.93
C PRO A 431 5.27 22.27 4.21
N SER A 432 5.32 23.52 4.69
CA SER A 432 4.51 24.64 4.18
C SER A 432 4.70 24.92 2.69
N LYS A 433 5.87 24.62 2.12
CA LYS A 433 6.15 24.79 0.68
C LYS A 433 5.13 24.09 -0.22
N TYR A 434 4.61 22.93 0.20
CA TYR A 434 3.57 22.22 -0.55
C TYR A 434 2.23 22.97 -0.52
N LEU A 435 1.83 23.49 0.64
CA LEU A 435 0.58 24.22 0.80
C LEU A 435 0.60 25.56 0.04
N SER A 436 1.76 26.23 0.00
CA SER A 436 1.95 27.44 -0.81
C SER A 436 1.88 27.14 -2.31
N ARG A 437 2.35 25.96 -2.73
CA ARG A 437 2.36 25.53 -4.13
C ARG A 437 1.00 25.04 -4.63
N PHE A 438 0.24 24.38 -3.75
CA PHE A 438 -1.05 23.76 -4.04
C PHE A 438 -2.14 24.39 -3.17
N PRO A 439 -2.82 25.44 -3.63
CA PRO A 439 -3.84 26.15 -2.83
C PRO A 439 -5.02 25.27 -2.39
N ASN A 440 -5.29 24.19 -3.13
CA ASN A 440 -6.35 23.23 -2.81
C ASN A 440 -5.89 22.11 -1.86
N LEU A 441 -4.58 22.03 -1.56
CA LEU A 441 -4.03 21.05 -0.64
C LEU A 441 -4.28 21.52 0.78
N LYS A 442 -5.01 20.73 1.55
CA LYS A 442 -5.34 21.04 2.93
C LYS A 442 -4.30 20.42 3.87
N SER A 443 -3.86 21.19 4.85
CA SER A 443 -2.82 20.75 5.80
C SER A 443 -3.22 19.53 6.62
N GLY A 444 -4.52 19.29 6.83
CA GLY A 444 -5.01 18.08 7.45
C GLY A 444 -4.79 16.83 6.60
N ASP A 445 -4.73 16.93 5.29
CA ASP A 445 -4.58 15.80 4.37
C ASP A 445 -3.14 15.55 3.92
N ALA A 446 -2.29 16.57 4.03
CA ALA A 446 -0.92 16.54 3.55
C ALA A 446 0.01 15.90 4.59
N ILE A 447 0.33 14.61 4.41
CA ILE A 447 1.29 13.87 5.25
C ILE A 447 2.54 13.59 4.42
N LEU A 448 3.72 13.85 4.98
CA LEU A 448 5.00 13.62 4.30
C LEU A 448 5.39 12.14 4.42
N MET A 449 5.36 11.43 3.30
CA MET A 449 5.74 10.02 3.21
C MET A 449 7.25 9.82 3.12
N ALA A 450 7.96 10.72 2.43
CA ALA A 450 9.43 10.77 2.39
C ALA A 450 9.93 12.18 2.11
N GLU A 451 11.17 12.45 2.50
CA GLU A 451 11.84 13.74 2.31
C GLU A 451 12.20 14.00 0.84
N ASP A 452 12.67 15.22 0.56
CA ASP A 452 13.15 15.65 -0.75
C ASP A 452 14.21 14.70 -1.31
N ASN A 453 14.05 14.34 -2.58
CA ASN A 453 14.88 13.38 -3.27
C ASN A 453 14.83 13.63 -4.78
N ALA A 454 15.97 13.94 -5.42
CA ALA A 454 16.04 14.15 -6.86
C ALA A 454 16.30 12.87 -7.68
N LYS A 455 16.46 11.72 -7.02
CA LYS A 455 16.96 10.48 -7.64
C LYS A 455 16.02 9.87 -8.69
N TYR A 456 14.72 10.06 -8.53
CA TYR A 456 13.71 9.52 -9.47
C TYR A 456 12.53 10.48 -9.56
N ASN A 457 11.69 10.36 -10.59
CA ASN A 457 10.53 11.25 -10.80
C ASN A 457 9.21 10.52 -10.51
N SER A 458 8.08 11.21 -10.68
CA SER A 458 6.75 10.65 -10.41
C SER A 458 6.37 9.49 -11.34
N ALA A 459 6.86 9.50 -12.59
CA ALA A 459 6.64 8.41 -13.55
C ALA A 459 7.40 7.13 -13.16
N ALA A 460 8.66 7.28 -12.75
CA ALA A 460 9.46 6.19 -12.18
C ALA A 460 8.77 5.61 -10.95
N TRP A 461 8.35 6.48 -10.01
CA TRP A 461 7.62 6.08 -8.80
C TRP A 461 6.37 5.26 -9.14
N ALA A 462 5.55 5.75 -10.07
CA ALA A 462 4.33 5.06 -10.51
C ALA A 462 4.62 3.70 -11.17
N GLY A 463 5.76 3.54 -11.84
CA GLY A 463 6.23 2.29 -12.41
C GLY A 463 6.98 1.35 -11.46
N GLY A 464 7.19 1.75 -10.19
CA GLY A 464 7.95 0.96 -9.21
C GLY A 464 9.47 1.06 -9.35
N ILE A 465 9.96 2.10 -10.04
CA ILE A 465 11.38 2.43 -10.19
C ILE A 465 11.72 3.55 -9.20
N THR A 466 12.81 3.38 -8.44
CA THR A 466 13.08 4.22 -7.26
C THR A 466 14.52 4.72 -7.18
N ASP A 467 15.24 4.64 -8.28
CA ASP A 467 16.66 4.95 -8.34
C ASP A 467 17.10 5.75 -9.57
N ARG A 468 16.17 6.11 -10.45
CA ARG A 468 16.38 6.90 -11.67
C ARG A 468 15.09 7.57 -12.11
N ASN A 469 15.21 8.62 -12.91
CA ASN A 469 14.06 9.20 -13.60
C ASN A 469 13.59 8.28 -14.72
N ILE A 470 12.36 8.50 -15.18
CA ILE A 470 11.84 7.85 -16.38
C ILE A 470 11.18 8.92 -17.24
N TRP A 471 11.62 8.99 -18.49
CA TRP A 471 11.08 9.88 -19.50
C TRP A 471 10.58 9.07 -20.70
N ILE A 472 9.40 9.45 -21.19
CA ILE A 472 8.79 8.86 -22.38
C ILE A 472 8.57 9.98 -23.38
N GLY A 473 9.29 9.92 -24.50
CA GLY A 473 9.05 10.77 -25.65
C GLY A 473 8.38 10.00 -26.78
N ASN A 474 7.73 10.72 -27.70
CA ASN A 474 7.14 10.12 -28.89
C ASN A 474 8.26 9.78 -29.90
N SER A 475 8.52 8.50 -30.20
CA SER A 475 9.36 8.13 -31.35
C SER A 475 8.55 8.31 -32.65
N THR A 476 9.09 8.64 -33.82
CA THR A 476 10.35 8.30 -34.51
C THR A 476 11.03 9.61 -34.98
N TYR A 477 12.00 10.27 -34.34
CA TYR A 477 13.14 9.86 -33.54
C TYR A 477 13.37 10.90 -32.41
N GLY A 478 12.33 11.17 -31.62
CA GLY A 478 12.42 12.07 -30.46
C GLY A 478 12.78 11.39 -29.14
N SER A 479 12.94 10.05 -29.11
CA SER A 479 13.09 9.26 -27.88
C SER A 479 14.02 8.06 -28.08
N PRO A 480 14.95 7.76 -27.16
CA PRO A 480 15.76 6.54 -27.15
C PRO A 480 15.02 5.33 -26.56
N SER A 481 13.91 5.53 -25.86
CA SER A 481 13.13 4.46 -25.24
C SER A 481 12.35 3.63 -26.27
N VAL A 482 12.06 2.38 -25.90
CA VAL A 482 11.21 1.44 -26.67
C VAL A 482 9.72 1.65 -26.42
N TRP A 483 9.36 2.21 -25.26
CA TRP A 483 7.99 2.62 -24.96
C TRP A 483 7.68 3.90 -25.72
N LYS A 484 6.74 3.81 -26.66
CA LYS A 484 6.36 4.93 -27.51
C LYS A 484 5.40 5.88 -26.80
N THR A 485 4.68 5.37 -25.80
CA THR A 485 3.68 6.10 -25.03
C THR A 485 3.68 5.71 -23.55
N TRP A 486 3.07 6.53 -22.71
CA TRP A 486 2.80 6.17 -21.32
C TRP A 486 1.90 4.93 -21.20
N ASP A 487 1.03 4.69 -22.19
CA ASP A 487 0.20 3.47 -22.20
C ASP A 487 1.07 2.22 -22.35
N ASP A 488 2.07 2.23 -23.21
CA ASP A 488 3.01 1.11 -23.39
C ASP A 488 3.83 0.88 -22.12
N TYR A 489 4.33 1.96 -21.52
CA TYR A 489 5.08 1.91 -20.26
C TYR A 489 4.26 1.28 -19.13
N PHE A 490 3.01 1.74 -18.91
CA PHE A 490 2.16 1.19 -17.85
C PHE A 490 1.55 -0.17 -18.20
N ALA A 491 1.32 -0.48 -19.47
CA ALA A 491 0.90 -1.79 -19.94
C ALA A 491 2.03 -2.84 -19.88
N ASN A 492 3.26 -2.42 -19.57
CA ASN A 492 4.44 -3.28 -19.51
C ASN A 492 4.73 -3.95 -20.87
N ASN A 493 4.54 -3.22 -21.97
CA ASN A 493 4.74 -3.70 -23.33
C ASN A 493 5.68 -2.78 -24.12
N PRO A 494 6.99 -3.09 -24.22
CA PRO A 494 7.68 -4.25 -23.63
C PRO A 494 7.82 -4.12 -22.10
N SER A 495 8.25 -5.19 -21.42
CA SER A 495 8.32 -5.18 -19.96
C SER A 495 9.33 -4.16 -19.41
N ARG A 496 8.96 -3.40 -18.37
CA ARG A 496 9.86 -2.53 -17.61
C ARG A 496 10.94 -3.33 -16.89
N TYR A 497 10.51 -4.42 -16.26
CA TYR A 497 11.33 -5.44 -15.66
C TYR A 497 10.46 -6.69 -15.48
N PRO A 498 11.06 -7.89 -15.33
CA PRO A 498 10.37 -9.12 -15.00
C PRO A 498 9.40 -8.94 -13.83
N ASN A 499 8.16 -9.37 -14.02
CA ASN A 499 7.07 -9.30 -13.03
C ASN A 499 6.65 -7.88 -12.60
N ALA A 500 7.01 -6.83 -13.37
CA ALA A 500 6.44 -5.50 -13.18
C ALA A 500 4.91 -5.54 -13.28
N GLU A 501 4.24 -4.79 -12.42
CA GLU A 501 2.77 -4.74 -12.45
C GLU A 501 2.26 -4.10 -13.75
N ILE A 502 1.19 -4.64 -14.31
CA ILE A 502 0.54 -4.13 -15.52
C ILE A 502 -0.63 -3.25 -15.11
N TYR A 503 -0.70 -2.06 -15.71
CA TYR A 503 -1.84 -1.15 -15.56
C TYR A 503 -2.41 -0.75 -16.91
N LYS A 504 -3.74 -0.72 -17.02
CA LYS A 504 -4.48 -0.45 -18.26
C LYS A 504 -5.56 0.61 -18.02
N ARG A 505 -5.97 1.33 -19.06
CA ARG A 505 -7.01 2.37 -18.95
C ARG A 505 -8.43 1.82 -18.85
N THR A 506 -8.69 0.66 -19.42
CA THR A 506 -10.03 0.12 -19.66
C THR A 506 -10.19 -1.30 -19.13
N VAL A 507 -9.85 -1.52 -17.85
CA VAL A 507 -10.02 -2.82 -17.19
C VAL A 507 -10.84 -2.69 -15.91
N ALA A 508 -11.58 -3.76 -15.57
CA ALA A 508 -12.26 -3.88 -14.29
C ALA A 508 -11.23 -4.16 -13.19
N GLY A 509 -10.91 -3.13 -12.39
CA GLY A 509 -10.01 -3.25 -11.25
C GLY A 509 -9.84 -1.94 -10.48
N PRO A 510 -9.06 -1.93 -9.38
CA PRO A 510 -8.86 -0.71 -8.59
C PRO A 510 -8.01 0.31 -9.36
N MET A 511 -8.43 1.57 -9.30
CA MET A 511 -7.64 2.68 -9.84
C MET A 511 -6.32 2.78 -9.06
N THR A 512 -5.23 2.82 -9.80
CA THR A 512 -3.88 2.59 -9.28
C THR A 512 -2.95 3.76 -9.55
N VAL A 513 -2.99 4.31 -10.77
CA VAL A 513 -2.21 5.48 -11.17
C VAL A 513 -3.16 6.56 -11.67
N MET A 514 -2.96 7.80 -11.22
CA MET A 514 -3.64 9.00 -11.69
C MET A 514 -2.64 9.92 -12.36
N VAL A 515 -2.98 10.39 -13.56
CA VAL A 515 -2.13 11.25 -14.39
C VAL A 515 -2.64 12.67 -14.35
N TYR A 516 -1.79 13.63 -14.01
CA TYR A 516 -2.11 15.06 -14.09
C TYR A 516 -1.60 15.66 -15.38
N SER A 517 -2.37 16.59 -15.95
CA SER A 517 -1.97 17.34 -17.14
C SER A 517 -2.45 18.79 -17.09
N LYS A 518 -1.60 19.72 -17.50
CA LYS A 518 -1.85 21.18 -17.52
C LYS A 518 -2.88 21.59 -18.57
N ASP A 519 -2.94 20.86 -19.68
CA ASP A 519 -3.78 21.15 -20.85
C ASP A 519 -4.70 19.98 -21.24
N SER A 520 -4.75 18.93 -20.42
CA SER A 520 -5.49 17.69 -20.70
C SER A 520 -5.01 16.96 -21.96
N THR A 521 -3.71 17.02 -22.24
CA THR A 521 -3.04 16.23 -23.29
C THR A 521 -1.91 15.37 -22.69
N MET A 522 -1.40 14.41 -23.47
CA MET A 522 -0.26 13.58 -23.08
C MET A 522 1.07 14.36 -23.07
N THR A 523 1.21 15.39 -23.92
CA THR A 523 2.36 16.29 -23.93
C THR A 523 2.37 17.26 -22.76
N GLY A 524 1.19 17.58 -22.21
CA GLY A 524 1.05 18.44 -21.03
C GLY A 524 1.05 17.71 -19.69
N ILE A 525 1.49 16.44 -19.62
CA ILE A 525 1.58 15.71 -18.36
C ILE A 525 2.57 16.40 -17.41
N THR A 526 2.16 16.58 -16.16
CA THR A 526 2.96 17.28 -15.14
C THR A 526 3.44 16.36 -14.03
N HIS A 527 2.69 15.33 -13.66
CA HIS A 527 3.10 14.31 -12.68
C HIS A 527 2.11 13.15 -12.62
N PHE A 528 2.50 12.12 -11.86
CA PHE A 528 1.70 10.95 -11.55
C PHE A 528 1.49 10.81 -10.04
N ALA A 529 0.28 10.41 -9.65
CA ALA A 529 -0.06 10.01 -8.30
C ALA A 529 -0.42 8.52 -8.27
N VAL A 530 -0.12 7.85 -7.15
CA VAL A 530 -0.40 6.42 -6.97
C VAL A 530 -1.25 6.16 -5.75
N THR A 531 -2.05 5.09 -5.81
CA THR A 531 -2.77 4.55 -4.65
C THR A 531 -1.99 3.37 -4.06
N ASN A 532 -2.39 2.89 -2.88
CA ASN A 532 -1.80 1.69 -2.24
C ASN A 532 -1.90 0.40 -3.08
N TYR A 533 -2.55 0.41 -4.24
CA TYR A 533 -2.61 -0.74 -5.14
C TYR A 533 -1.42 -0.81 -6.10
N ALA A 534 -0.64 0.27 -6.23
CA ALA A 534 0.49 0.37 -7.14
C ALA A 534 1.70 -0.37 -6.57
N ASN A 535 2.49 -0.98 -7.47
CA ASN A 535 3.88 -1.45 -7.33
C ASN A 535 4.22 -2.22 -6.03
N GLN A 536 3.20 -2.69 -5.32
CA GLN A 536 3.26 -3.31 -4.00
C GLN A 536 3.93 -2.50 -2.89
N LEU A 537 4.22 -1.21 -3.06
CA LEU A 537 4.72 -0.36 -1.97
C LEU A 537 3.56 0.21 -1.15
N LEU A 538 3.90 0.87 -0.03
CA LEU A 538 2.94 1.62 0.76
C LEU A 538 2.91 3.09 0.30
N HIS A 539 1.70 3.60 0.08
CA HIS A 539 1.39 4.91 -0.52
C HIS A 539 0.40 5.74 0.33
N GLY A 540 0.28 5.47 1.63
CA GLY A 540 -0.52 6.29 2.54
C GLY A 540 -2.01 5.96 2.52
N TYR A 541 -2.91 6.95 2.44
CA TYR A 541 -4.35 6.72 2.70
C TYR A 541 -5.27 6.80 1.47
N ALA A 542 -4.94 7.65 0.48
CA ALA A 542 -5.73 7.82 -0.73
C ALA A 542 -4.80 7.83 -1.96
N PHE A 543 -4.07 8.93 -2.12
CA PHE A 543 -3.05 9.10 -3.14
C PHE A 543 -1.74 9.54 -2.51
N GLU A 544 -0.63 9.10 -3.08
CA GLU A 544 0.69 9.67 -2.86
C GLU A 544 1.22 10.19 -4.19
N SER A 545 1.70 11.43 -4.18
CA SER A 545 2.45 11.98 -5.31
C SER A 545 3.90 12.20 -4.92
N LYS A 546 4.79 11.87 -5.85
CA LYS A 546 6.14 12.42 -5.86
C LYS A 546 6.13 13.70 -6.66
N ILE A 547 6.65 14.75 -6.07
CA ILE A 547 6.47 16.12 -6.52
C ILE A 547 7.89 16.59 -6.90
N GLY A 548 8.37 16.12 -8.06
CA GLY A 548 9.71 16.37 -8.61
C GLY A 548 10.85 16.03 -7.66
N THR A 549 11.76 16.99 -7.48
CA THR A 549 12.87 16.87 -6.54
C THR A 549 12.41 16.94 -5.09
N TRP A 550 11.18 17.41 -4.82
CA TRP A 550 10.63 17.39 -3.49
C TRP A 550 10.22 15.97 -3.08
N GLY A 551 9.93 15.84 -1.78
CA GLY A 551 9.50 14.62 -1.15
C GLY A 551 8.13 14.15 -1.61
N ARG A 552 7.69 13.04 -1.03
CA ARG A 552 6.42 12.40 -1.38
C ARG A 552 5.36 12.76 -0.36
N ILE A 553 4.19 13.18 -0.81
CA ILE A 553 3.09 13.60 0.06
C ILE A 553 1.81 12.84 -0.24
N THR A 554 1.03 12.57 0.80
CA THR A 554 -0.35 12.11 0.63
C THR A 554 -1.28 13.26 0.31
N HIS A 555 -2.35 12.97 -0.43
CA HIS A 555 -3.38 13.97 -0.74
C HIS A 555 -4.70 13.32 -1.21
N GLU A 556 -5.74 14.14 -1.34
CA GLU A 556 -6.99 13.78 -2.00
C GLU A 556 -6.95 14.05 -3.51
N ARG A 557 -7.90 13.47 -4.24
CA ARG A 557 -7.90 13.45 -5.72
C ARG A 557 -7.64 14.81 -6.38
N ASN A 558 -8.26 15.86 -5.85
CA ASN A 558 -8.23 17.20 -6.46
C ASN A 558 -7.32 18.18 -5.71
N SER A 559 -6.63 17.74 -4.65
CA SER A 559 -5.84 18.62 -3.78
C SER A 559 -4.68 19.30 -4.50
N LEU A 560 -4.13 18.66 -5.53
CA LEU A 560 -3.00 19.18 -6.30
C LEU A 560 -3.40 19.92 -7.57
N ASN A 561 -4.71 20.19 -7.76
CA ASN A 561 -5.18 20.95 -8.93
C ASN A 561 -4.65 22.39 -8.91
N GLY A 562 -4.11 22.85 -10.03
CA GLY A 562 -3.62 24.22 -10.20
C GLY A 562 -3.25 24.55 -11.63
N ASN A 563 -2.99 25.82 -11.92
CA ASN A 563 -2.67 26.26 -13.29
C ASN A 563 -1.34 25.66 -13.80
N GLU A 564 -0.36 25.51 -12.91
CA GLU A 564 0.95 25.01 -13.28
C GLU A 564 1.01 23.48 -13.34
N TYR A 565 0.28 22.81 -12.44
CA TYR A 565 0.30 21.35 -12.28
C TYR A 565 -0.88 20.66 -12.96
N GLY A 566 -1.82 21.44 -13.49
CA GLY A 566 -2.99 20.93 -14.16
C GLY A 566 -3.98 20.25 -13.24
N LYS A 567 -4.66 19.26 -13.80
CA LYS A 567 -5.72 18.48 -13.15
C LYS A 567 -5.67 17.02 -13.59
N PRO A 568 -6.33 16.10 -12.87
CA PRO A 568 -6.43 14.71 -13.30
C PRO A 568 -7.00 14.60 -14.72
N PHE A 569 -6.22 13.97 -15.61
CA PHE A 569 -6.55 13.79 -17.03
C PHE A 569 -6.90 12.34 -17.36
N ARG A 570 -6.10 11.39 -16.88
CA ARG A 570 -6.24 9.96 -17.16
C ARG A 570 -5.98 9.12 -15.91
N TYR A 571 -6.49 7.89 -15.94
CA TYR A 571 -6.34 6.92 -14.86
C TYR A 571 -5.92 5.57 -15.45
N TYR A 572 -5.03 4.87 -14.74
CA TYR A 572 -4.72 3.48 -15.00
C TYR A 572 -5.19 2.62 -13.83
N TYR A 573 -5.70 1.44 -14.18
CA TYR A 573 -6.28 0.47 -13.29
C TYR A 573 -5.42 -0.79 -13.31
N LYS A 574 -5.29 -1.41 -12.15
CA LYS A 574 -4.64 -2.71 -12.02
C LYS A 574 -5.59 -3.78 -12.53
N GLU A 575 -5.10 -4.61 -13.44
CA GLU A 575 -5.88 -5.73 -13.96
C GLU A 575 -6.10 -6.77 -12.85
N VAL A 576 -7.37 -7.10 -12.58
CA VAL A 576 -7.73 -8.18 -11.67
C VAL A 576 -7.64 -9.47 -12.47
N LEU A 577 -6.58 -10.25 -12.25
CA LEU A 577 -6.52 -11.60 -12.82
C LEU A 577 -7.68 -12.44 -12.24
N PRO A 578 -8.41 -13.21 -13.06
CA PRO A 578 -9.61 -13.96 -12.64
C PRO A 578 -9.36 -14.99 -11.52
N TYR A 579 -8.10 -15.26 -11.17
CA TYR A 579 -7.69 -16.15 -10.10
C TYR A 579 -7.84 -15.58 -8.67
N HIS A 580 -8.21 -14.31 -8.50
CA HIS A 580 -8.38 -13.72 -7.16
C HIS A 580 -9.51 -14.35 -6.32
N HIS A 581 -10.45 -15.08 -6.95
CA HIS A 581 -11.50 -15.81 -6.24
C HIS A 581 -11.01 -17.07 -5.50
N MET A 582 -9.76 -17.51 -5.71
CA MET A 582 -9.20 -18.68 -5.03
C MET A 582 -8.30 -18.33 -3.83
N THR A 583 -8.24 -17.07 -3.41
CA THR A 583 -7.39 -16.61 -2.28
C THR A 583 -7.67 -17.33 -0.95
N ASN A 584 -8.77 -18.07 -0.83
CA ASN A 584 -9.15 -18.85 0.36
C ASN A 584 -8.96 -20.37 0.22
N THR A 585 -8.32 -20.87 -0.84
CA THR A 585 -7.89 -22.28 -0.92
C THR A 585 -6.37 -22.35 -0.83
N ALA A 586 -5.83 -23.44 -0.27
CA ALA A 586 -4.37 -23.69 -0.23
C ALA A 586 -3.70 -23.56 -1.61
N GLN A 587 -4.47 -23.76 -2.70
CA GLN A 587 -4.05 -23.55 -4.09
C GLN A 587 -3.96 -22.08 -4.52
N GLY A 588 -4.76 -21.15 -3.99
CA GLY A 588 -4.64 -19.73 -4.30
C GLY A 588 -3.48 -19.04 -3.57
N THR A 589 -3.10 -19.53 -2.40
CA THR A 589 -1.86 -19.15 -1.71
C THR A 589 -0.64 -19.66 -2.48
N LEU A 590 -0.70 -20.87 -3.05
CA LEU A 590 0.33 -21.39 -3.95
C LEU A 590 0.46 -20.54 -5.24
N LEU A 591 -0.64 -20.10 -5.87
CA LEU A 591 -0.58 -19.28 -7.09
C LEU A 591 -0.12 -17.83 -6.87
N GLN A 592 -0.42 -17.20 -5.73
CA GLN A 592 0.14 -15.89 -5.38
C GLN A 592 1.61 -15.96 -4.96
N ASN A 593 2.04 -17.07 -4.37
CA ASN A 593 3.45 -17.32 -4.03
C ASN A 593 4.34 -17.66 -5.24
N VAL A 594 3.76 -17.92 -6.42
CA VAL A 594 4.50 -18.35 -7.63
C VAL A 594 5.02 -17.20 -8.50
N GLN A 595 4.60 -15.95 -8.27
CA GLN A 595 5.22 -14.78 -8.90
C GLN A 595 5.66 -13.78 -7.83
N SER A 596 6.87 -13.98 -7.30
CA SER A 596 7.63 -12.93 -6.63
C SER A 596 7.69 -11.70 -7.56
N ARG A 597 6.98 -10.63 -7.19
CA ARG A 597 7.01 -9.35 -7.91
C ARG A 597 8.21 -8.56 -7.41
N TYR A 598 8.99 -8.01 -8.32
CA TYR A 598 10.25 -7.33 -8.03
C TYR A 598 10.08 -5.83 -8.26
N SER A 599 10.83 -4.98 -7.56
CA SER A 599 11.23 -3.68 -8.11
C SER A 599 12.38 -3.89 -9.12
N LEU A 600 12.65 -2.91 -9.99
CA LEU A 600 13.79 -3.01 -10.93
C LEU A 600 15.10 -3.34 -10.19
N LYS A 601 15.36 -2.67 -9.07
CA LYS A 601 16.56 -2.89 -8.25
C LYS A 601 16.65 -4.32 -7.71
N GLU A 602 15.55 -4.90 -7.26
CA GLU A 602 15.53 -6.29 -6.80
C GLU A 602 15.69 -7.26 -7.97
N SER A 603 15.06 -6.98 -9.11
CA SER A 603 15.22 -7.76 -10.35
C SER A 603 16.67 -7.80 -10.83
N ILE A 604 17.39 -6.66 -10.73
CA ILE A 604 18.82 -6.59 -11.04
C ILE A 604 19.64 -7.36 -10.01
N ARG A 605 19.41 -7.13 -8.71
CA ARG A 605 20.11 -7.82 -7.61
C ARG A 605 19.99 -9.34 -7.74
N ASP A 606 18.82 -9.81 -8.15
CA ASP A 606 18.50 -11.24 -8.22
C ASP A 606 18.82 -11.84 -9.61
N GLY A 607 19.49 -11.07 -10.49
CA GLY A 607 20.01 -11.51 -11.78
C GLY A 607 18.95 -11.73 -12.87
N LEU A 608 17.70 -11.31 -12.63
CA LEU A 608 16.60 -11.42 -13.58
C LEU A 608 16.66 -10.33 -14.65
N THR A 609 17.31 -9.21 -14.34
CA THR A 609 17.50 -8.07 -15.25
C THR A 609 18.95 -7.63 -15.23
N VAL A 610 19.47 -7.24 -16.39
CA VAL A 610 20.80 -6.66 -16.53
C VAL A 610 20.73 -5.32 -17.22
N GLU A 611 21.62 -4.42 -16.84
CA GLU A 611 21.89 -3.20 -17.57
C GLU A 611 23.18 -3.39 -18.36
N LEU A 612 23.05 -3.65 -19.65
CA LEU A 612 24.21 -3.90 -20.50
C LEU A 612 25.01 -2.61 -20.69
N GLN A 613 26.31 -2.71 -20.39
CA GLN A 613 27.26 -1.65 -20.68
C GLN A 613 27.62 -1.65 -22.16
N VAL A 614 27.69 -0.46 -22.74
CA VAL A 614 28.11 -0.23 -24.12
C VAL A 614 29.35 0.65 -24.06
N THR A 615 30.45 0.19 -24.67
CA THR A 615 31.76 0.86 -24.69
C THR A 615 32.17 1.15 -26.12
N LEU A 616 32.93 2.23 -26.33
CA LEU A 616 33.54 2.50 -27.64
C LEU A 616 34.76 1.60 -27.85
N ASP A 617 35.09 1.32 -29.11
CA ASP A 617 36.38 0.74 -29.48
C ASP A 617 37.46 1.83 -29.67
N ASP A 618 38.73 1.41 -29.77
CA ASP A 618 39.88 2.31 -29.90
C ASP A 618 39.78 3.24 -31.12
N ASN A 619 39.17 2.78 -32.23
CA ASN A 619 39.03 3.59 -33.44
C ASN A 619 37.95 4.66 -33.25
N GLN A 620 36.81 4.28 -32.67
CA GLN A 620 35.72 5.19 -32.31
C GLN A 620 36.20 6.26 -31.31
N GLU A 621 36.99 5.88 -30.30
CA GLU A 621 37.60 6.83 -29.37
C GLU A 621 38.58 7.78 -30.05
N ALA A 622 39.51 7.25 -30.86
CA ALA A 622 40.48 8.06 -31.59
C ALA A 622 39.79 9.05 -32.53
N LEU A 623 38.67 8.64 -33.13
CA LEU A 623 37.86 9.47 -34.01
C LEU A 623 37.25 10.67 -33.27
N ILE A 624 36.63 10.43 -32.13
CA ILE A 624 36.07 11.49 -31.27
C ILE A 624 37.18 12.47 -30.89
N ARG A 625 38.33 11.96 -30.40
CA ARG A 625 39.48 12.81 -29.99
C ARG A 625 39.99 13.66 -31.15
N LYS A 626 40.15 13.07 -32.34
CA LYS A 626 40.60 13.77 -33.54
C LYS A 626 39.64 14.90 -33.90
N GLN A 627 38.34 14.62 -33.98
CA GLN A 627 37.35 15.64 -34.35
C GLN A 627 37.28 16.77 -33.30
N LEU A 628 37.38 16.44 -32.02
CA LEU A 628 37.42 17.42 -30.94
C LEU A 628 38.65 18.36 -31.02
N SER A 629 39.79 17.84 -31.49
CA SER A 629 41.02 18.62 -31.67
C SER A 629 41.04 19.49 -32.93
N GLN A 630 40.32 19.09 -33.99
CA GLN A 630 40.34 19.77 -35.29
C GLN A 630 39.39 20.98 -35.36
N ASP A 631 38.28 20.96 -34.62
CA ASP A 631 37.26 22.01 -34.67
C ASP A 631 37.09 22.73 -33.32
N ILE A 632 38.18 23.35 -32.85
CA ILE A 632 38.23 23.99 -31.53
C ILE A 632 37.15 25.07 -31.39
N LYS A 633 36.90 25.86 -32.45
CA LYS A 633 35.92 26.97 -32.41
C LYS A 633 34.47 26.48 -32.42
N GLY A 634 34.14 25.47 -33.22
CA GLY A 634 32.81 24.85 -33.22
C GLY A 634 32.50 24.22 -31.86
N ASN A 635 33.45 23.44 -31.33
CA ASN A 635 33.31 22.79 -30.02
C ASN A 635 33.15 23.80 -28.88
N GLN A 636 33.94 24.89 -28.84
CA GLN A 636 33.77 25.95 -27.84
C GLN A 636 32.40 26.64 -27.93
N THR A 637 31.86 26.76 -29.14
CA THR A 637 30.54 27.37 -29.34
C THR A 637 29.43 26.43 -28.85
N PHE A 638 29.51 25.15 -29.21
CA PHE A 638 28.57 24.13 -28.75
C PHE A 638 28.59 24.00 -27.22
N ASP A 639 29.79 23.92 -26.62
CA ASP A 639 29.99 23.84 -25.17
C ASP A 639 29.30 25.00 -24.44
N ARG A 640 29.51 26.24 -24.88
CA ARG A 640 28.84 27.40 -24.29
C ARG A 640 27.30 27.33 -24.38
N LEU A 641 26.76 26.87 -25.51
CA LEU A 641 25.30 26.72 -25.69
C LEU A 641 24.75 25.60 -24.81
N PHE A 642 25.49 24.51 -24.71
CA PHE A 642 25.19 23.38 -23.86
C PHE A 642 25.20 23.78 -22.38
N GLU A 643 26.22 24.50 -21.91
CA GLU A 643 26.30 25.04 -20.54
C GLU A 643 25.16 25.99 -20.22
N LYS A 644 24.77 26.86 -21.17
CA LYS A 644 23.61 27.74 -21.02
C LYS A 644 22.30 26.95 -20.87
N TRP A 645 22.11 25.93 -21.71
CA TRP A 645 20.96 25.03 -21.58
C TRP A 645 21.02 24.24 -20.27
N SER A 646 22.20 23.80 -19.84
CA SER A 646 22.42 23.07 -18.60
C SER A 646 22.07 23.89 -17.37
N HIS A 647 22.53 25.14 -17.31
CA HIS A 647 22.18 26.07 -16.25
C HIS A 647 20.66 26.24 -16.15
N TYR A 648 19.98 26.42 -17.30
CA TYR A 648 18.53 26.47 -17.34
C TYR A 648 17.90 25.19 -16.79
N VAL A 649 18.36 24.01 -17.21
CA VAL A 649 17.85 22.72 -16.71
C VAL A 649 18.03 22.60 -15.20
N ASN A 650 19.15 23.01 -14.64
CA ASN A 650 19.40 22.98 -13.19
C ASN A 650 18.47 23.93 -12.43
N GLU A 651 18.34 25.18 -12.90
CA GLU A 651 17.41 26.15 -12.32
C GLU A 651 15.95 25.69 -12.47
N TYR A 652 15.61 25.08 -13.60
CA TYR A 652 14.26 24.58 -13.88
C TYR A 652 13.91 23.34 -13.05
N ASN A 653 14.82 22.36 -12.93
CA ASN A 653 14.67 21.16 -12.09
C ASN A 653 14.59 21.47 -10.59
N SER A 654 15.18 22.59 -10.15
CA SER A 654 15.03 23.06 -8.77
C SER A 654 13.62 23.60 -8.46
N ASN A 655 12.83 23.91 -9.50
CA ASN A 655 11.56 24.65 -9.36
C ASN A 655 10.32 23.94 -9.94
N LYS A 656 10.46 22.90 -10.79
CA LYS A 656 9.32 22.17 -11.40
C LYS A 656 9.53 20.65 -11.47
N GLU A 657 8.42 19.91 -11.46
CA GLU A 657 8.35 18.62 -10.77
C GLU A 657 7.90 17.40 -11.59
N ALA A 658 7.54 17.60 -12.84
CA ALA A 658 7.89 16.71 -13.94
C ALA A 658 7.73 17.53 -15.22
N VAL A 659 8.72 17.43 -16.08
CA VAL A 659 8.79 18.23 -17.30
C VAL A 659 8.79 17.22 -18.42
N SER A 660 7.85 17.28 -19.35
CA SER A 660 8.06 16.51 -20.58
C SER A 660 9.43 16.92 -21.14
N VAL A 661 10.23 15.95 -21.57
CA VAL A 661 11.55 16.25 -22.13
C VAL A 661 11.41 17.26 -23.28
N GLU A 662 10.28 17.21 -23.97
CA GLU A 662 9.84 18.17 -24.97
C GLU A 662 9.82 19.61 -24.43
N GLU A 663 9.23 19.89 -23.27
CA GLU A 663 9.22 21.24 -22.69
C GLU A 663 10.63 21.70 -22.28
N ILE A 664 11.50 20.80 -21.82
CA ILE A 664 12.91 21.11 -21.57
C ILE A 664 13.63 21.45 -22.88
N LEU A 665 13.35 20.76 -23.97
CA LEU A 665 14.03 20.99 -25.26
C LEU A 665 13.43 22.17 -26.05
N GLU A 666 12.18 22.56 -25.79
CA GLU A 666 11.48 23.63 -26.52
C GLU A 666 11.64 25.03 -25.91
N ASN A 667 12.29 25.14 -24.75
CA ASN A 667 12.66 26.42 -24.17
C ASN A 667 13.69 27.18 -25.06
N PRO A 668 13.87 28.51 -24.91
CA PRO A 668 14.79 29.28 -25.75
C PRO A 668 16.23 28.75 -25.81
N ALA A 669 16.84 28.38 -24.66
CA ALA A 669 18.18 27.80 -24.62
C ALA A 669 18.22 26.38 -25.21
N GLY A 670 17.17 25.59 -24.98
CA GLY A 670 17.01 24.26 -25.58
C GLY A 670 16.90 24.30 -27.11
N LYS A 671 16.11 25.23 -27.65
CA LYS A 671 16.01 25.46 -29.09
C LYS A 671 17.34 25.89 -29.68
N GLU A 672 18.05 26.81 -29.03
CA GLU A 672 19.35 27.32 -29.50
C GLU A 672 20.39 26.20 -29.63
N VAL A 673 20.54 25.34 -28.60
CA VAL A 673 21.50 24.21 -28.65
C VAL A 673 21.08 23.14 -29.68
N VAL A 674 19.78 22.86 -29.81
CA VAL A 674 19.27 21.89 -30.81
C VAL A 674 19.47 22.40 -32.24
N GLU A 675 19.14 23.66 -32.51
CA GLU A 675 19.27 24.28 -33.85
C GLU A 675 20.73 24.37 -34.26
N TYR A 676 21.61 24.85 -33.36
CA TYR A 676 23.04 24.85 -33.62
C TYR A 676 23.55 23.41 -33.85
N GLY A 677 23.14 22.48 -32.98
CA GLY A 677 23.57 21.09 -33.06
C GLY A 677 23.19 20.40 -34.38
N LYS A 678 21.99 20.66 -34.90
CA LYS A 678 21.55 20.14 -36.20
C LYS A 678 22.36 20.72 -37.37
N LYS A 679 22.65 22.02 -37.33
CA LYS A 679 23.47 22.70 -38.35
C LYS A 679 24.92 22.22 -38.33
N HIS A 680 25.44 21.90 -37.15
CA HIS A 680 26.81 21.53 -36.88
C HIS A 680 26.90 20.08 -36.38
N LEU A 681 26.32 19.16 -37.16
CA LEU A 681 26.02 17.80 -36.70
C LEU A 681 27.26 16.98 -36.29
N LYS A 682 28.36 17.12 -37.02
CA LYS A 682 29.58 16.32 -36.82
C LYS A 682 30.29 16.64 -35.50
N GLU A 683 30.51 17.93 -35.22
CA GLU A 683 31.09 18.40 -33.96
C GLU A 683 30.16 18.07 -32.78
N SER A 684 28.86 18.29 -32.94
CA SER A 684 27.85 18.07 -31.88
C SER A 684 27.73 16.60 -31.49
N ILE A 685 27.74 15.68 -32.47
CA ILE A 685 27.74 14.24 -32.21
C ILE A 685 29.00 13.83 -31.45
N CYS A 686 30.19 14.27 -31.87
CA CYS A 686 31.44 13.91 -31.18
C CYS A 686 31.48 14.47 -29.76
N TYR A 687 31.04 15.71 -29.57
CA TYR A 687 30.96 16.36 -28.26
C TYR A 687 30.04 15.59 -27.29
N LEU A 688 28.79 15.33 -27.70
CA LEU A 688 27.83 14.62 -26.87
C LEU A 688 28.22 13.15 -26.66
N SER A 689 28.87 12.51 -27.65
CA SER A 689 29.39 11.15 -27.50
C SER A 689 30.48 11.10 -26.44
N ASN A 690 31.42 12.05 -26.46
CA ASN A 690 32.45 12.15 -25.42
C ASN A 690 31.82 12.28 -24.02
N LEU A 691 30.78 13.11 -23.87
CA LEU A 691 30.07 13.25 -22.60
C LEU A 691 29.36 11.95 -22.18
N LEU A 692 28.60 11.31 -23.06
CA LEU A 692 27.82 10.10 -22.75
C LEU A 692 28.69 8.88 -22.42
N PHE A 693 29.91 8.79 -22.96
CA PHE A 693 30.85 7.69 -22.71
C PHE A 693 31.90 8.00 -21.65
N SER A 694 32.07 9.26 -21.25
CA SER A 694 32.99 9.62 -20.16
C SER A 694 32.54 9.03 -18.81
N GLN A 695 33.51 8.54 -18.02
CA GLN A 695 33.31 8.12 -16.63
C GLN A 695 33.19 9.36 -15.72
N LEU A 696 32.07 10.09 -15.82
CA LEU A 696 31.77 11.18 -14.91
C LEU A 696 31.19 10.63 -13.60
N ASP A 697 32.02 9.96 -12.80
CA ASP A 697 31.62 9.44 -11.47
C ASP A 697 31.72 10.50 -10.35
N ASN A 698 32.19 11.72 -10.63
CA ASN A 698 32.61 12.67 -9.56
C ASN A 698 32.13 14.13 -9.65
N ASN A 699 31.16 14.49 -10.49
CA ASN A 699 30.62 15.85 -10.45
C ASN A 699 29.11 15.87 -10.17
N GLU A 700 28.73 16.63 -9.15
CA GLU A 700 27.38 17.13 -8.83
C GLU A 700 26.76 17.98 -9.98
N LEU A 701 27.38 18.03 -11.16
CA LEU A 701 26.92 18.79 -12.31
C LEU A 701 26.03 17.93 -13.24
N ALA A 702 24.74 17.99 -12.90
CA ALA A 702 23.71 18.56 -13.76
C ALA A 702 23.06 17.77 -14.89
N HIS A 703 23.54 16.60 -15.31
CA HIS A 703 22.85 15.89 -16.38
C HIS A 703 22.52 14.43 -16.04
N ASP A 704 21.23 14.22 -15.80
CA ASP A 704 20.57 12.94 -16.00
C ASP A 704 20.96 12.41 -17.39
N LYS A 705 21.76 11.33 -17.43
CA LYS A 705 22.21 10.71 -18.69
C LYS A 705 21.03 10.41 -19.62
N GLU A 706 19.84 10.19 -19.07
CA GLU A 706 18.63 10.07 -19.87
C GLU A 706 18.34 11.35 -20.65
N LEU A 707 18.37 12.53 -20.03
CA LEU A 707 18.11 13.80 -20.70
C LEU A 707 19.15 14.10 -21.78
N LEU A 708 20.43 13.76 -21.55
CA LEU A 708 21.48 13.83 -22.57
C LEU A 708 21.18 12.90 -23.75
N SER A 709 20.72 11.68 -23.46
CA SER A 709 20.30 10.73 -24.49
C SER A 709 19.17 11.29 -25.36
N PHE A 710 18.20 11.99 -24.77
CA PHE A 710 17.15 12.67 -25.53
C PHE A 710 17.67 13.84 -26.37
N LEU A 711 18.55 14.69 -25.82
CA LEU A 711 19.17 15.79 -26.58
C LEU A 711 19.95 15.25 -27.79
N PHE A 712 20.76 14.21 -27.57
CA PHE A 712 21.50 13.54 -28.64
C PHE A 712 20.56 13.03 -29.74
N CYS A 713 19.52 12.29 -29.35
CA CYS A 713 18.52 11.79 -30.30
C CYS A 713 17.87 12.94 -31.06
N ARG A 714 17.50 14.04 -30.39
CA ARG A 714 16.84 15.19 -31.01
C ARG A 714 17.72 15.88 -32.08
N ILE A 715 19.03 15.95 -31.86
CA ILE A 715 20.00 16.51 -32.79
C ILE A 715 20.28 15.55 -33.96
N ALA A 716 20.54 14.27 -33.67
CA ALA A 716 20.95 13.29 -34.67
C ALA A 716 19.78 12.74 -35.52
N ALA A 717 18.55 12.83 -35.02
CA ALA A 717 17.33 12.27 -35.58
C ALA A 717 17.13 12.51 -37.08
N GLU A 718 17.33 13.75 -37.55
CA GLU A 718 16.98 14.14 -38.92
C GLU A 718 17.81 13.40 -39.96
N LYS A 719 19.07 13.10 -39.64
CA LYS A 719 19.98 12.38 -40.54
C LYS A 719 20.04 10.89 -40.26
N TYR A 720 20.18 10.50 -38.99
CA TYR A 720 20.54 9.14 -38.60
C TYR A 720 19.40 8.36 -37.95
N GLY A 721 18.22 8.97 -37.83
CA GLY A 721 17.13 8.40 -37.04
C GLY A 721 16.89 6.92 -37.31
N ARG A 722 16.84 6.48 -38.58
CA ARG A 722 16.52 5.08 -38.95
C ARG A 722 17.34 4.04 -38.19
N ILE A 723 18.57 4.39 -37.83
CA ILE A 723 19.47 3.56 -37.03
C ILE A 723 18.86 3.27 -35.65
N ILE A 724 18.38 4.27 -34.91
CA ILE A 724 17.87 4.04 -33.55
C ILE A 724 16.59 3.21 -33.50
N GLU A 725 15.68 3.35 -34.48
CA GLU A 725 14.49 2.49 -34.51
C GLU A 725 14.86 1.05 -34.88
N ARG A 726 15.83 0.85 -35.78
CA ARG A 726 16.37 -0.49 -36.06
C ARG A 726 16.93 -1.15 -34.80
N ILE A 727 17.75 -0.44 -34.03
CA ILE A 727 18.32 -0.94 -32.76
C ILE A 727 17.21 -1.37 -31.79
N LYS A 728 16.14 -0.57 -31.66
CA LYS A 728 14.99 -0.91 -30.82
C LYS A 728 14.24 -2.14 -31.31
N GLU A 729 14.04 -2.27 -32.62
CA GLU A 729 13.39 -3.43 -33.24
C GLU A 729 14.21 -4.70 -33.06
N GLU A 730 15.54 -4.61 -33.20
CA GLU A 730 16.47 -5.72 -32.96
C GLU A 730 16.48 -6.14 -31.49
N TRP A 731 16.55 -5.17 -30.57
CA TRP A 731 16.41 -5.44 -29.14
C TRP A 731 15.07 -6.09 -28.81
N ALA A 732 13.96 -5.65 -29.41
CA ALA A 732 12.64 -6.23 -29.15
C ALA A 732 12.57 -7.71 -29.55
N LYS A 733 13.30 -8.10 -30.61
CA LYS A 733 13.43 -9.50 -31.06
C LYS A 733 14.38 -10.32 -30.18
N SER A 734 15.33 -9.69 -29.48
CA SER A 734 16.35 -10.34 -28.65
C SER A 734 16.58 -9.59 -27.33
N SER A 735 15.52 -9.45 -26.54
CA SER A 735 15.52 -8.64 -25.30
C SER A 735 16.11 -9.36 -24.07
N TYR A 736 16.79 -10.49 -24.29
CA TYR A 736 17.39 -11.30 -23.24
C TYR A 736 18.85 -11.59 -23.60
N THR A 737 19.70 -11.65 -22.57
CA THR A 737 21.07 -12.15 -22.70
C THR A 737 21.08 -13.64 -23.03
N ASN A 738 22.23 -14.17 -23.47
CA ASN A 738 22.42 -15.61 -23.67
C ASN A 738 22.16 -16.43 -22.39
N ASP A 739 22.33 -15.82 -21.22
CA ASP A 739 22.10 -16.41 -19.90
C ASP A 739 20.64 -16.27 -19.43
N GLY A 740 19.76 -15.66 -20.24
CA GLY A 740 18.32 -15.54 -19.98
C GLY A 740 17.90 -14.34 -19.12
N ALA A 741 18.83 -13.47 -18.72
CA ALA A 741 18.49 -12.23 -18.01
C ALA A 741 17.88 -11.21 -18.99
N TYR A 742 16.80 -10.54 -18.56
CA TYR A 742 16.15 -9.49 -19.33
C TYR A 742 17.07 -8.28 -19.47
N ILE A 743 17.25 -7.77 -20.69
CA ILE A 743 18.05 -6.58 -20.95
C ILE A 743 17.17 -5.37 -20.70
N TYR A 744 17.45 -4.60 -19.65
CA TYR A 744 16.69 -3.40 -19.34
C TYR A 744 16.77 -2.40 -20.51
N PRO A 745 15.64 -1.94 -21.06
CA PRO A 745 15.63 -1.00 -22.19
C PRO A 745 15.93 0.44 -21.76
N SER A 746 17.13 0.71 -21.22
CA SER A 746 17.50 2.04 -20.76
C SER A 746 17.78 3.01 -21.91
N CYS A 747 17.53 4.31 -21.67
CA CYS A 747 17.88 5.39 -22.61
C CYS A 747 19.37 5.38 -22.93
N GLU A 748 20.22 5.15 -21.93
CA GLU A 748 21.68 5.09 -22.10
C GLU A 748 22.09 3.92 -23.02
N TYR A 749 21.50 2.73 -22.84
CA TYR A 749 21.79 1.56 -23.69
C TYR A 749 21.52 1.84 -25.16
N PHE A 750 20.31 2.33 -25.48
CA PHE A 750 19.92 2.61 -26.87
C PHE A 750 20.71 3.74 -27.49
N THR A 751 20.94 4.84 -26.77
CA THR A 751 21.70 5.97 -27.31
C THR A 751 23.16 5.61 -27.54
N LYS A 752 23.79 4.85 -26.64
CA LYS A 752 25.18 4.43 -26.84
C LYS A 752 25.32 3.49 -28.04
N LYS A 753 24.40 2.55 -28.24
CA LYS A 753 24.35 1.73 -29.48
C LYS A 753 24.15 2.59 -30.72
N TYR A 754 23.26 3.58 -30.64
CA TYR A 754 23.02 4.52 -31.73
C TYR A 754 24.27 5.33 -32.10
N ILE A 755 25.04 5.78 -31.10
CA ILE A 755 26.32 6.48 -31.32
C ILE A 755 27.33 5.57 -32.04
N GLN A 756 27.52 4.34 -31.58
CA GLN A 756 28.47 3.39 -32.21
C GLN A 756 28.19 3.26 -33.71
N GLU A 757 26.94 2.96 -34.07
CA GLU A 757 26.56 2.77 -35.48
C GLU A 757 26.65 4.06 -36.31
N ILE A 758 26.41 5.23 -35.72
CA ILE A 758 26.63 6.52 -36.40
C ILE A 758 28.13 6.74 -36.69
N LEU A 759 29.00 6.43 -35.72
CA LEU A 759 30.45 6.62 -35.87
C LEU A 759 31.03 5.65 -36.93
N GLU A 760 30.49 4.43 -37.01
CA GLU A 760 30.81 3.45 -38.04
C GLU A 760 30.39 3.90 -39.45
N GLN A 761 29.17 4.42 -39.63
CA GLN A 761 28.67 4.84 -40.96
C GLN A 761 29.34 6.10 -41.51
N ASN A 762 29.78 7.02 -40.64
CA ASN A 762 30.30 8.32 -41.09
C ASN A 762 31.71 8.27 -41.67
N TYR A 763 32.39 7.13 -41.60
CA TYR A 763 33.76 6.99 -42.05
C TYR A 763 33.97 5.65 -42.75
N GLU A 764 33.50 5.56 -44.00
CA GLU A 764 34.03 4.63 -45.00
C GLU A 764 35.53 4.92 -45.22
N ASN A 765 36.37 4.38 -44.34
CA ASN A 765 37.77 4.01 -44.53
C ASN A 765 38.28 3.34 -43.24
N ILE A 766 37.55 2.31 -42.79
CA ILE A 766 38.16 1.23 -42.04
C ILE A 766 38.13 0.05 -43.00
N SER A 767 39.31 -0.44 -43.36
CA SER A 767 39.51 -1.63 -44.18
C SER A 767 38.55 -2.75 -43.76
N GLU A 768 37.98 -3.44 -44.74
CA GLU A 768 37.10 -4.61 -44.61
C GLU A 768 37.70 -5.82 -43.83
N ASP A 769 38.80 -5.65 -43.10
CA ASP A 769 39.51 -6.72 -42.40
C ASP A 769 39.26 -6.81 -40.89
N ASN A 770 38.19 -6.21 -40.34
CA ASN A 770 37.81 -6.47 -38.94
C ASN A 770 36.30 -6.62 -38.66
N LEU A 771 35.48 -6.80 -39.70
CA LEU A 771 34.10 -7.26 -39.55
C LEU A 771 34.07 -8.77 -39.70
N LEU A 772 34.49 -9.47 -38.63
CA LEU A 772 34.16 -10.87 -38.29
C LEU A 772 35.15 -11.32 -37.19
N SER A 773 34.95 -10.86 -35.96
CA SER A 773 35.39 -11.63 -34.80
C SER A 773 34.18 -11.94 -33.92
N ASP A 774 33.71 -13.18 -34.12
CA ASP A 774 33.05 -14.02 -33.14
C ASP A 774 31.74 -13.52 -32.51
N LEU A 775 30.77 -13.25 -33.37
CA LEU A 775 29.43 -13.82 -33.17
C LEU A 775 29.22 -14.92 -34.21
N GLU A 776 29.97 -16.02 -34.08
CA GLU A 776 29.46 -17.30 -34.58
C GLU A 776 28.08 -17.48 -33.93
N ASN A 777 27.05 -17.38 -34.78
CA ASN A 777 25.66 -17.61 -34.49
C ASN A 777 25.45 -19.09 -34.15
N ASN A 778 25.98 -19.53 -33.00
CA ASN A 778 25.89 -20.89 -32.48
C ASN A 778 24.56 -21.13 -31.73
N ASN A 779 23.65 -20.14 -31.71
CA ASN A 779 22.35 -20.23 -31.04
C ASN A 779 21.36 -21.21 -31.69
N ASN A 780 21.60 -21.64 -32.93
CA ASN A 780 20.68 -22.56 -33.63
C ASN A 780 21.01 -24.05 -33.47
N LEU A 781 22.20 -24.41 -32.97
CA LEU A 781 22.64 -25.81 -32.84
C LEU A 781 22.10 -26.50 -31.57
N PHE A 782 21.76 -25.71 -30.54
CA PHE A 782 21.47 -26.22 -29.19
C PHE A 782 20.50 -25.29 -28.45
N THR A 783 19.21 -25.64 -28.44
CA THR A 783 18.14 -24.87 -27.79
C THR A 783 17.38 -25.70 -26.76
N LEU A 784 16.90 -25.03 -25.72
CA LEU A 784 15.99 -25.58 -24.73
C LEU A 784 14.62 -24.97 -24.99
N THR A 785 13.58 -25.79 -24.93
CA THR A 785 12.19 -25.28 -24.95
C THR A 785 11.90 -24.37 -23.76
N GLN A 786 12.55 -24.62 -22.62
CA GLN A 786 12.50 -23.77 -21.42
C GLN A 786 13.74 -24.01 -20.54
N ALA A 787 14.35 -22.95 -20.00
CA ALA A 787 15.53 -23.06 -19.15
C ALA A 787 15.21 -23.52 -17.71
N ILE A 788 13.96 -23.29 -17.26
CA ILE A 788 13.43 -23.81 -16.00
C ILE A 788 12.57 -25.03 -16.35
N ALA A 789 13.00 -26.22 -15.92
CA ALA A 789 12.19 -27.42 -16.12
C ALA A 789 10.89 -27.30 -15.31
N ASN A 790 9.75 -27.51 -15.97
CA ASN A 790 8.45 -27.65 -15.31
C ASN A 790 8.34 -29.05 -14.66
N GLU A 791 7.20 -29.40 -14.07
CA GLU A 791 7.04 -30.72 -13.43
C GLU A 791 7.20 -31.89 -14.43
N ASP A 792 6.91 -31.65 -15.72
CA ASP A 792 7.07 -32.63 -16.80
C ASP A 792 8.49 -32.68 -17.37
N GLY A 793 9.33 -31.67 -17.17
CA GLY A 793 10.72 -31.63 -17.66
C GLY A 793 11.02 -30.54 -18.68
N THR A 794 11.90 -30.82 -19.64
CA THR A 794 12.20 -29.92 -20.78
C THR A 794 12.71 -30.70 -21.99
N ASP A 795 12.44 -30.18 -23.19
CA ASP A 795 13.02 -30.71 -24.43
C ASP A 795 14.28 -29.94 -24.83
N ILE A 796 15.31 -30.71 -25.19
CA ILE A 796 16.50 -30.24 -25.88
C ILE A 796 16.32 -30.45 -27.38
N ILE A 797 16.42 -29.37 -28.14
CA ILE A 797 16.45 -29.41 -29.60
C ILE A 797 17.90 -29.20 -30.05
N LEU A 798 18.45 -30.19 -30.75
CA LEU A 798 19.76 -30.09 -31.37
C LEU A 798 19.59 -29.90 -32.87
N GLN A 799 20.38 -29.01 -33.47
CA GLN A 799 20.64 -29.02 -34.90
C GLN A 799 22.09 -29.43 -35.11
N VAL A 800 22.31 -30.67 -35.56
CA VAL A 800 23.66 -31.21 -35.77
C VAL A 800 23.83 -31.49 -37.27
N PRO A 801 24.88 -30.95 -37.93
CA PRO A 801 25.11 -31.23 -39.35
C PRO A 801 25.29 -32.74 -39.62
N ILE A 802 24.68 -33.24 -40.70
CA ILE A 802 24.78 -34.66 -41.10
C ILE A 802 26.26 -35.04 -41.30
N GLY A 803 26.66 -36.21 -40.79
CA GLY A 803 28.03 -36.72 -40.88
C GLY A 803 28.97 -36.29 -39.75
N LYS A 804 28.48 -35.50 -38.77
CA LYS A 804 29.23 -35.10 -37.57
C LYS A 804 29.00 -36.04 -36.40
N ILE A 805 29.99 -36.21 -35.52
CA ILE A 805 29.82 -37.01 -34.29
C ILE A 805 29.46 -36.07 -33.15
N PHE A 806 28.38 -36.39 -32.40
CA PHE A 806 27.97 -35.59 -31.25
C PHE A 806 27.71 -36.38 -29.97
N SER A 807 27.91 -35.72 -28.83
CA SER A 807 27.60 -36.22 -27.49
C SER A 807 26.81 -35.18 -26.71
N LEU A 808 25.88 -35.61 -25.87
CA LEU A 808 25.04 -34.74 -25.04
C LEU A 808 25.07 -35.25 -23.59
N ARG A 809 25.44 -34.38 -22.64
CA ARG A 809 25.54 -34.71 -21.21
C ARG A 809 25.00 -33.58 -20.34
N ILE A 810 24.49 -33.89 -19.15
CA ILE A 810 24.09 -32.93 -18.11
C ILE A 810 24.99 -33.13 -16.90
N VAL A 811 25.47 -32.04 -16.32
CA VAL A 811 26.29 -32.03 -15.11
C VAL A 811 25.65 -31.12 -14.07
N GLY A 812 25.38 -31.61 -12.86
CA GLY A 812 24.92 -30.78 -11.75
C GLY A 812 26.04 -29.87 -11.23
N VAL A 813 25.74 -28.60 -10.92
CA VAL A 813 26.78 -27.63 -10.49
C VAL A 813 27.28 -27.91 -9.06
N ASN A 814 26.46 -28.55 -8.22
CA ASN A 814 26.76 -28.80 -6.81
C ASN A 814 26.82 -30.28 -6.41
N MET A 815 26.68 -31.21 -7.35
CA MET A 815 26.75 -32.66 -7.09
C MET A 815 27.53 -33.34 -8.21
N ASN A 816 28.40 -34.30 -7.89
CA ASN A 816 29.15 -35.14 -8.85
C ASN A 816 28.26 -36.05 -9.73
N GLN A 817 26.99 -35.69 -9.96
CA GLN A 817 26.08 -36.39 -10.84
C GLN A 817 26.21 -35.86 -12.27
N GLN A 818 26.67 -36.75 -13.15
CA GLN A 818 26.71 -36.57 -14.59
C GLN A 818 25.73 -37.54 -15.25
N THR A 819 24.75 -37.02 -15.98
CA THR A 819 23.81 -37.80 -16.77
C THR A 819 24.19 -37.69 -18.25
N THR A 820 24.64 -38.79 -18.86
CA THR A 820 24.92 -38.82 -20.30
C THR A 820 23.65 -39.18 -21.06
N ILE A 821 23.21 -38.31 -21.96
CA ILE A 821 22.00 -38.51 -22.79
C ILE A 821 22.38 -39.16 -24.11
N VAL A 822 23.46 -38.68 -24.74
CA VAL A 822 24.00 -39.22 -26.01
C VAL A 822 25.51 -39.28 -25.90
N LYS A 823 26.13 -40.36 -26.40
CA LYS A 823 27.59 -40.51 -26.43
C LYS A 823 28.04 -40.92 -27.82
N GLY A 824 28.77 -40.03 -28.49
CA GLY A 824 29.46 -40.33 -29.75
C GLY A 824 28.56 -40.79 -30.89
N LYS A 825 27.38 -40.17 -31.08
CA LYS A 825 26.44 -40.53 -32.14
C LYS A 825 26.81 -39.83 -33.45
N LEU A 826 26.88 -40.58 -34.55
CA LEU A 826 26.96 -40.01 -35.90
C LEU A 826 25.61 -39.39 -36.28
N ALA A 827 25.63 -38.14 -36.72
CA ALA A 827 24.43 -37.41 -37.13
C ALA A 827 23.91 -37.94 -38.48
N ASP A 828 22.81 -38.68 -38.44
CA ASP A 828 22.01 -39.18 -39.57
C ASP A 828 20.85 -38.23 -39.97
N ALA A 829 20.59 -37.19 -39.18
CA ALA A 829 19.57 -36.18 -39.42
C ALA A 829 20.05 -34.80 -38.96
N GLN A 830 19.51 -33.73 -39.56
CA GLN A 830 19.88 -32.35 -39.20
C GLN A 830 19.28 -31.89 -37.87
N LYS A 831 18.26 -32.57 -37.32
CA LYS A 831 17.55 -32.16 -36.12
C LYS A 831 17.28 -33.35 -35.20
N TYR A 832 17.56 -33.18 -33.91
CA TYR A 832 17.22 -34.13 -32.85
C TYR A 832 16.43 -33.44 -31.75
N ILE A 833 15.52 -34.17 -31.11
CA ILE A 833 14.80 -33.70 -29.93
C ILE A 833 14.97 -34.74 -28.83
N TYR A 834 15.43 -34.32 -27.66
CA TYR A 834 15.59 -35.16 -26.48
C TYR A 834 14.81 -34.59 -25.31
N HIS A 835 13.82 -35.34 -24.82
CA HIS A 835 13.08 -34.99 -23.62
C HIS A 835 13.87 -35.35 -22.36
N ILE A 836 13.86 -34.47 -21.36
CA ILE A 836 14.46 -34.72 -20.05
C ILE A 836 13.41 -34.55 -18.96
N ASP A 837 13.07 -35.65 -18.31
CA ASP A 837 12.19 -35.63 -17.14
C ASP A 837 12.79 -34.79 -16.01
N ALA A 838 11.97 -33.99 -15.33
CA ALA A 838 12.38 -33.19 -14.18
C ALA A 838 13.04 -34.04 -13.08
N ASN A 839 12.67 -35.31 -12.94
CA ASN A 839 13.22 -36.24 -11.97
C ASN A 839 14.68 -36.64 -12.24
N ARG A 840 15.14 -36.49 -13.49
CA ARG A 840 16.53 -36.78 -13.91
C ARG A 840 17.46 -35.58 -13.75
N LEU A 841 16.92 -34.44 -13.31
CA LEU A 841 17.67 -33.22 -13.08
C LEU A 841 18.01 -33.08 -11.58
N PRO A 842 19.28 -32.78 -11.26
CA PRO A 842 19.68 -32.31 -9.94
C PRO A 842 18.83 -31.11 -9.50
N ASN A 843 18.45 -31.07 -8.22
CA ASN A 843 17.84 -29.90 -7.60
C ASN A 843 18.82 -28.70 -7.68
N GLY A 844 18.36 -27.55 -8.14
CA GLY A 844 19.21 -26.38 -8.39
C GLY A 844 19.68 -26.29 -9.85
N MET A 845 20.90 -25.78 -10.07
CA MET A 845 21.46 -25.51 -11.40
C MET A 845 22.22 -26.72 -11.95
N SER A 846 21.96 -27.04 -13.21
CA SER A 846 22.68 -28.03 -14.01
C SER A 846 23.17 -27.40 -15.32
N VAL A 847 24.22 -27.93 -15.90
CA VAL A 847 24.76 -27.52 -17.20
C VAL A 847 24.59 -28.67 -18.18
N CYS A 848 23.77 -28.46 -19.21
CA CYS A 848 23.69 -29.35 -20.35
C CYS A 848 24.79 -28.98 -21.35
N THR A 849 25.54 -29.97 -21.80
CA THR A 849 26.73 -29.83 -22.64
C THR A 849 26.56 -30.70 -23.87
N LEU A 850 26.59 -30.07 -25.05
CA LEU A 850 26.64 -30.69 -26.36
C LEU A 850 28.06 -30.60 -26.89
N GLU A 851 28.62 -31.72 -27.33
CA GLU A 851 29.94 -31.79 -27.96
C GLU A 851 29.75 -32.26 -29.40
N ILE A 852 30.28 -31.56 -30.40
CA ILE A 852 30.23 -31.94 -31.82
C ILE A 852 31.66 -31.88 -32.37
N ASP A 853 32.21 -33.00 -32.84
CA ASP A 853 33.60 -33.12 -33.35
C ASP A 853 34.65 -32.42 -32.44
N GLY A 854 34.50 -32.53 -31.12
CA GLY A 854 35.40 -31.93 -30.12
C GLY A 854 35.13 -30.46 -29.77
N LYS A 855 34.22 -29.75 -30.46
CA LYS A 855 33.72 -28.43 -30.03
C LYS A 855 32.61 -28.59 -29.01
N THR A 856 32.70 -27.86 -27.90
CA THR A 856 31.74 -27.95 -26.78
C THR A 856 30.83 -26.73 -26.71
N TYR A 857 29.53 -26.97 -26.56
CA TYR A 857 28.46 -25.99 -26.40
C TYR A 857 27.70 -26.28 -25.11
N SER A 858 27.33 -25.24 -24.34
CA SER A 858 26.68 -25.42 -23.04
C SER A 858 25.43 -24.56 -22.85
N ARG A 859 24.46 -25.06 -22.08
CA ARG A 859 23.22 -24.37 -21.66
C ARG A 859 22.93 -24.68 -20.20
N LYS A 860 22.55 -23.67 -19.42
CA LYS A 860 22.14 -23.86 -18.02
C LYS A 860 20.68 -24.31 -17.97
N LEU A 861 20.39 -25.20 -17.04
CA LEU A 861 19.07 -25.76 -16.78
C LEU A 861 18.81 -25.74 -15.27
N ILE A 862 17.63 -25.26 -14.86
CA ILE A 862 17.31 -25.11 -13.44
C ILE A 862 16.11 -25.96 -13.08
N LYS A 863 16.26 -26.80 -12.05
CA LYS A 863 15.15 -27.46 -11.34
C LYS A 863 14.90 -26.73 -10.03
N LYS A 864 13.70 -26.16 -9.87
CA LYS A 864 13.31 -25.47 -8.63
C LYS A 864 13.31 -26.46 -7.46
N ILE A 865 13.87 -26.03 -6.33
CA ILE A 865 13.76 -26.74 -5.05
C ILE A 865 12.34 -26.45 -4.53
N LYS A 866 11.58 -27.50 -4.19
CA LYS A 866 10.25 -27.35 -3.59
C LYS A 866 10.32 -26.73 -2.20
#